data_AF-A0A1V5GBS8-F1
#
_entry.id   AF-A0A1V5GBS8-F1
#
_cell.length_a   1.000
_cell.length_b   1.000
_cell.length_c   1.000
_cell.angle_alpha   90.00
_cell.angle_beta   90.00
_cell.angle_gamma   90.00
#
_symmetry.space_group_name_H-M   'P 1'
#
loop_
_entity.id
_entity.type
_entity.pdbx_description
1 polymer ?
#
loop_
_entity_poly.entity_id
_entity_poly.type
_entity_poly.pdbx_seq_one_letter_code
_entity_poly.pdbx_strand_id
1 'polypeptide(L)'
;MNRSLSILLCFALLQCTVQFATAQSPPKPRDTTISGPQTFAMIMGISKYKYVRPLTYADKDAEMFRYFLQSPAGGKLPDDNIYTLLNEQATLANFYQKGFQWLKVKKLQEGDRLFIYLAGHGDAIDEEQFFYLTYDCNPAGDKNNYLVGGAVQLYNLKLKIAKETAKGVEVYFIMDACRSNELPGGSEGQGFLNSAISEKRVGEIIMLATGAGQESLEDASIGSGHGLFTYYLVDGLSGLADAEGIKDNKITVEEIKKYVDKNVPEIAEQRFRRKQDPFFCCDDKSSKVVSIVDTAYLRKWLNMKKIQAAGGGTSYVSPKGRGLGRNADTLLIEIYNSFNEAIKESRLIGNGSAEYYYEILNRRFPGNAYTIDAQSTLAVEFINFAQSKINLYLDCRDAASIQKLRAQIDEEEKSDDVMSSLDRMEKVARQEFSEIGIMLEKAINIIKADDPDFAKSLMGRMFFFKARGYFDRSNQQFNRKQAFAYAYTAFSSDKKAAYILNTLSNLHLDNNNIDSAIYYAKKAIVAAPKWRYPYVSLAFCYKSLNKKDSALKYYYKSIDLDPTYADAWVDLGHYYYSMGKTDSAIAKYQKALSLDPSNVYASNNIGWLYHDRKDFTKSEYYFKKSIAADPRFINAYNGLAKTFFEEGLFDSARIYYSKAFENYKDKSIVNNYIGKFFRDLKAYDSAKVYFRMAANLDPTYEDAFNNLGHISESLNEFDSAKFYFRKALIANPSSAAAFINIGKVFKLQQKSDSTYFYFQQAIGLEPGNPSILNSLGVEFGIEKSFDSAKKYFRRALDIKPDYKPASNNLQKIFRELNQLDSVTNFIRGSSLFDEDSPAFLADMGKTFFDQKRYDSARFYMRKAVNKDPDNVQYYNTLGLSFQGLKLYDSARVNLQKANRLSPDNRAVLQNLSNVFRLLKKFDSAAFYMRNLIFRGEPDVAAFENMGDFFADMKLFDSSIVYFKKSTLLNSNYAPAYGNIGSAFMNLEMYDSALVYLKRAIEVDSNYHQAFRDMALTYHALTRYSDAIPAFLHAIRKEPTKGKVYFELACSYAMNKQPELAIDYLTQAYARGYKNKEALLADPDLESLKTLKGFQDLLDKYLPDWRNR
;
A
#
# COMPACT_ATOMS: atom_id res chain seq x y z
N MET A 1 -21.24 -34.85 -13.40
CA MET A 1 -21.28 -34.44 -14.82
C MET A 1 -21.69 -32.97 -14.85
N ASN A 2 -20.75 -32.06 -15.15
CA ASN A 2 -20.90 -30.60 -15.36
C ASN A 2 -19.55 -29.85 -15.26
N ARG A 3 -18.42 -30.54 -15.05
CA ARG A 3 -17.07 -29.94 -15.13
C ARG A 3 -16.54 -29.80 -16.57
N SER A 4 -17.11 -30.54 -17.53
CA SER A 4 -16.63 -30.59 -18.91
C SER A 4 -17.13 -29.44 -19.79
N LEU A 5 -18.26 -28.80 -19.49
CA LEU A 5 -18.79 -27.72 -20.35
C LEU A 5 -18.04 -26.37 -20.17
N SER A 6 -17.51 -26.09 -18.98
CA SER A 6 -16.79 -24.84 -18.69
C SER A 6 -15.38 -24.82 -19.25
N ILE A 7 -14.76 -26.00 -19.36
CA ILE A 7 -13.43 -26.18 -19.95
C ILE A 7 -13.55 -26.16 -21.48
N LEU A 8 -14.58 -26.79 -22.07
CA LEU A 8 -14.84 -26.72 -23.51
C LEU A 8 -15.09 -25.28 -24.04
N LEU A 9 -15.65 -24.37 -23.23
CA LEU A 9 -15.80 -22.96 -23.61
C LEU A 9 -14.48 -22.16 -23.55
N CYS A 10 -13.49 -22.61 -22.77
CA CYS A 10 -12.13 -22.05 -22.79
C CYS A 10 -11.25 -22.69 -23.90
N PHE A 11 -11.54 -23.92 -24.32
CA PHE A 11 -10.71 -24.66 -25.28
C PHE A 11 -11.14 -24.58 -26.74
N ALA A 12 -12.36 -24.09 -27.04
CA ALA A 12 -12.71 -23.68 -28.40
C ALA A 12 -11.84 -22.51 -28.94
N LEU A 13 -11.02 -21.88 -28.08
CA LEU A 13 -10.10 -20.78 -28.38
C LEU A 13 -8.64 -21.22 -28.62
N LEU A 14 -8.29 -22.51 -28.53
CA LEU A 14 -6.89 -22.98 -28.54
C LEU A 14 -6.53 -23.99 -29.64
N GLN A 15 -7.38 -24.21 -30.64
CA GLN A 15 -6.97 -24.92 -31.86
C GLN A 15 -6.21 -23.98 -32.82
N CYS A 16 -5.02 -23.54 -32.40
CA CYS A 16 -4.06 -22.87 -33.26
C CYS A 16 -3.29 -23.92 -34.07
N THR A 17 -3.56 -24.02 -35.38
CA THR A 17 -2.54 -24.49 -36.32
C THR A 17 -1.55 -23.35 -36.54
N VAL A 18 -0.33 -23.49 -36.00
CA VAL A 18 0.76 -22.54 -36.17
C VAL A 18 1.45 -22.78 -37.50
N GLN A 19 1.42 -21.79 -38.38
CA GLN A 19 2.32 -21.74 -39.53
C GLN A 19 3.31 -20.60 -39.29
N PHE A 20 4.54 -21.01 -38.98
CA PHE A 20 5.66 -20.16 -38.63
C PHE A 20 5.86 -19.04 -39.64
N ALA A 21 6.15 -17.83 -39.14
CA ALA A 21 6.72 -16.76 -39.95
C ALA A 21 8.05 -17.25 -40.56
N THR A 22 8.01 -17.72 -41.80
CA THR A 22 9.20 -17.82 -42.64
C THR A 22 9.73 -16.40 -42.81
N ALA A 23 11.01 -16.18 -42.50
CA ALA A 23 11.67 -14.88 -42.62
C ALA A 23 11.25 -14.20 -43.94
N GLN A 24 10.46 -13.13 -43.84
CA GLN A 24 10.17 -12.29 -45.00
C GLN A 24 11.51 -11.71 -45.46
N SER A 25 11.83 -11.90 -46.74
CA SER A 25 12.93 -11.16 -47.33
C SER A 25 12.64 -9.66 -47.18
N PRO A 26 13.67 -8.82 -46.94
CA PRO A 26 13.45 -7.40 -46.74
C PRO A 26 12.68 -6.80 -47.93
N PRO A 27 11.82 -5.79 -47.69
CA PRO A 27 10.94 -5.26 -48.71
C PRO A 27 11.75 -4.73 -49.89
N LYS A 28 11.46 -5.24 -51.09
CA LYS A 28 12.13 -4.77 -52.31
C LYS A 28 11.63 -3.37 -52.70
N PRO A 29 12.52 -2.47 -53.15
CA PRO A 29 12.13 -1.16 -53.64
C PRO A 29 11.20 -1.27 -54.86
N ARG A 30 10.60 -0.13 -55.26
CA ARG A 30 9.85 -0.01 -56.52
C ARG A 30 10.66 -0.59 -57.68
N ASP A 31 10.01 -1.35 -58.55
CA ASP A 31 10.64 -1.79 -59.79
C ASP A 31 10.79 -0.59 -60.74
N THR A 32 12.02 -0.13 -60.94
CA THR A 32 12.33 1.01 -61.82
C THR A 32 12.42 0.61 -63.29
N THR A 33 12.31 -0.68 -63.63
CA THR A 33 12.28 -1.14 -65.03
C THR A 33 10.91 -0.93 -65.67
N ILE A 34 9.85 -0.82 -64.87
CA ILE A 34 8.49 -0.53 -65.32
C ILE A 34 8.29 0.99 -65.39
N SER A 35 8.17 1.53 -66.60
CA SER A 35 7.85 2.93 -66.85
C SER A 35 6.33 3.19 -66.69
N GLY A 36 5.96 4.22 -65.92
CA GLY A 36 4.57 4.62 -65.70
C GLY A 36 3.93 4.10 -64.39
N PRO A 37 2.60 4.24 -64.25
CA PRO A 37 1.86 3.84 -63.06
C PRO A 37 1.99 2.36 -62.71
N GLN A 38 2.13 2.06 -61.43
CA GLN A 38 2.14 0.72 -60.87
C GLN A 38 0.98 0.55 -59.89
N THR A 39 0.58 -0.70 -59.66
CA THR A 39 -0.47 -1.04 -58.70
C THR A 39 0.14 -1.80 -57.52
N PHE A 40 -0.30 -1.45 -56.31
CA PHE A 40 0.14 -2.01 -55.03
C PHE A 40 -1.08 -2.42 -54.20
N ALA A 41 -0.90 -3.37 -53.29
CA ALA A 41 -1.97 -3.79 -52.39
C ALA A 41 -1.48 -4.07 -50.98
N MET A 42 -2.22 -3.59 -49.98
CA MET A 42 -2.17 -4.01 -48.59
C MET A 42 -3.42 -4.81 -48.26
N ILE A 43 -3.25 -6.08 -47.90
CA ILE A 43 -4.34 -7.02 -47.71
C ILE A 43 -4.25 -7.60 -46.29
N MET A 44 -5.36 -7.54 -45.55
CA MET A 44 -5.47 -8.14 -44.23
C MET A 44 -6.72 -9.01 -44.14
N GLY A 45 -6.56 -10.23 -43.61
CA GLY A 45 -7.66 -11.17 -43.38
C GLY A 45 -7.50 -11.90 -42.05
N ILE A 46 -8.53 -11.90 -41.22
CA ILE A 46 -8.45 -12.46 -39.87
C ILE A 46 -9.66 -13.35 -39.58
N SER A 47 -9.44 -14.66 -39.62
CA SER A 47 -10.41 -15.65 -39.17
C SER A 47 -10.13 -16.08 -37.73
N LYS A 48 -8.86 -16.29 -37.41
CA LYS A 48 -8.41 -16.68 -36.07
C LYS A 48 -8.16 -15.43 -35.24
N TYR A 49 -8.86 -15.30 -34.12
CA TYR A 49 -8.70 -14.21 -33.15
C TYR A 49 -8.25 -14.76 -31.80
N LYS A 50 -7.43 -13.99 -31.07
CA LYS A 50 -6.94 -14.42 -29.75
C LYS A 50 -7.95 -14.23 -28.61
N TYR A 51 -8.69 -13.12 -28.62
CA TYR A 51 -9.63 -12.75 -27.54
C TYR A 51 -11.03 -12.39 -28.03
N VAL A 52 -11.22 -12.33 -29.35
CA VAL A 52 -12.50 -12.07 -30.00
C VAL A 52 -13.00 -13.39 -30.59
N ARG A 53 -14.31 -13.52 -30.77
CA ARG A 53 -14.91 -14.69 -31.38
C ARG A 53 -14.28 -14.91 -32.78
N PRO A 54 -13.79 -16.12 -33.11
CA PRO A 54 -13.22 -16.39 -34.42
C PRO A 54 -14.29 -16.30 -35.52
N LEU A 55 -13.84 -15.94 -36.72
CA LEU A 55 -14.57 -16.03 -37.99
C LEU A 55 -14.08 -17.27 -38.76
N THR A 56 -14.78 -17.60 -39.82
CA THR A 56 -14.58 -18.86 -40.53
C THR A 56 -13.81 -18.66 -41.83
N TYR A 57 -14.02 -17.54 -42.54
CA TYR A 57 -13.55 -17.39 -43.92
C TYR A 57 -12.87 -16.05 -44.26
N ALA A 58 -12.79 -15.09 -43.34
CA ALA A 58 -12.20 -13.77 -43.58
C ALA A 58 -10.73 -13.80 -44.08
N ASP A 59 -9.91 -14.73 -43.57
CA ASP A 59 -8.56 -14.98 -44.10
C ASP A 59 -8.58 -15.52 -45.54
N LYS A 60 -9.51 -16.42 -45.87
CA LYS A 60 -9.71 -16.92 -47.24
C LYS A 60 -10.25 -15.85 -48.19
N ASP A 61 -11.05 -14.91 -47.69
CA ASP A 61 -11.55 -13.77 -48.46
C ASP A 61 -10.41 -12.83 -48.86
N ALA A 62 -9.50 -12.55 -47.92
CA ALA A 62 -8.25 -11.85 -48.21
C ALA A 62 -7.37 -12.59 -49.23
N GLU A 63 -7.23 -13.91 -49.11
CA GLU A 63 -6.51 -14.72 -50.10
C GLU A 63 -7.19 -14.70 -51.48
N MET A 64 -8.52 -14.80 -51.54
CA MET A 64 -9.28 -14.71 -52.79
C MET A 64 -9.03 -13.38 -53.49
N PHE A 65 -9.12 -12.27 -52.76
CA PHE A 65 -8.87 -10.95 -53.31
C PHE A 65 -7.41 -10.80 -53.79
N ARG A 66 -6.44 -11.34 -53.02
CA ARG A 66 -5.04 -11.42 -53.45
C ARG A 66 -4.87 -12.19 -54.76
N TYR A 67 -5.47 -13.38 -54.88
CA TYR A 67 -5.39 -14.18 -56.10
C TYR A 67 -6.05 -13.51 -57.31
N PHE A 68 -7.12 -12.75 -57.08
CA PHE A 68 -7.71 -11.91 -58.12
C PHE A 68 -6.71 -10.87 -58.64
N LEU A 69 -6.04 -10.11 -57.77
CA LEU A 69 -5.04 -9.10 -58.18
C LEU A 69 -3.87 -9.70 -58.99
N GLN A 70 -3.44 -10.92 -58.66
CA GLN A 70 -2.39 -11.62 -59.41
C GLN A 70 -2.85 -12.13 -60.78
N SER A 71 -4.16 -12.20 -61.02
CA SER A 71 -4.72 -12.67 -62.28
C SER A 71 -4.57 -11.64 -63.41
N PRO A 72 -4.74 -12.06 -64.69
CA PRO A 72 -4.84 -11.11 -65.80
C PRO A 72 -5.91 -10.03 -65.60
N ALA A 73 -7.07 -10.38 -65.06
CA ALA A 73 -8.16 -9.44 -64.80
C ALA A 73 -7.82 -8.43 -63.68
N GLY A 74 -7.03 -8.86 -62.69
CA GLY A 74 -6.54 -8.00 -61.61
C GLY A 74 -5.26 -7.23 -61.91
N GLY A 75 -4.73 -7.33 -63.14
CA GLY A 75 -3.56 -6.57 -63.60
C GLY A 75 -2.21 -7.30 -63.44
N LYS A 76 -2.20 -8.62 -63.19
CA LYS A 76 -0.99 -9.45 -63.04
C LYS A 76 -0.02 -8.93 -61.98
N LEU A 77 -0.57 -8.56 -60.83
CA LEU A 77 0.22 -7.94 -59.78
C LEU A 77 1.31 -8.88 -59.25
N PRO A 78 2.59 -8.47 -59.23
CA PRO A 78 3.66 -9.30 -58.69
C PRO A 78 3.54 -9.41 -57.17
N ASP A 79 3.99 -10.53 -56.60
CA ASP A 79 3.97 -10.77 -55.15
C ASP A 79 4.67 -9.67 -54.36
N ASP A 80 5.76 -9.13 -54.88
CA ASP A 80 6.51 -8.05 -54.25
C ASP A 80 5.69 -6.74 -54.12
N ASN A 81 4.59 -6.60 -54.87
CA ASN A 81 3.66 -5.46 -54.82
C ASN A 81 2.41 -5.73 -53.97
N ILE A 82 2.35 -6.86 -53.26
CA ILE A 82 1.26 -7.20 -52.34
C ILE A 82 1.81 -7.46 -50.93
N TYR A 83 1.47 -6.59 -49.99
CA TYR A 83 1.72 -6.80 -48.56
C TYR A 83 0.52 -7.49 -47.91
N THR A 84 0.69 -8.71 -47.43
CA THR A 84 -0.40 -9.54 -46.89
C THR A 84 -0.19 -9.85 -45.41
N LEU A 85 -1.24 -9.67 -44.60
CA LEU A 85 -1.28 -10.02 -43.18
C LEU A 85 -2.47 -10.95 -42.90
N LEU A 86 -2.19 -12.20 -42.57
CA LEU A 86 -3.23 -13.18 -42.24
C LEU A 86 -3.14 -13.61 -40.78
N ASN A 87 -4.29 -13.73 -40.12
CA ASN A 87 -4.44 -14.32 -38.78
C ASN A 87 -3.41 -13.75 -37.78
N GLU A 88 -2.52 -14.58 -37.23
CA GLU A 88 -1.54 -14.18 -36.20
C GLU A 88 -0.60 -13.03 -36.64
N GLN A 89 -0.37 -12.88 -37.94
CA GLN A 89 0.46 -11.80 -38.48
C GLN A 89 -0.28 -10.46 -38.49
N ALA A 90 -1.61 -10.48 -38.51
CA ALA A 90 -2.47 -9.31 -38.60
C ALA A 90 -2.63 -8.57 -37.27
N THR A 91 -1.51 -8.16 -36.66
CA THR A 91 -1.47 -7.31 -35.47
C THR A 91 -1.52 -5.83 -35.84
N LEU A 92 -1.94 -4.99 -34.89
CA LEU A 92 -1.94 -3.53 -35.06
C LEU A 92 -0.56 -2.98 -35.46
N ALA A 93 0.49 -3.49 -34.80
CA ALA A 93 1.86 -3.04 -35.04
C ALA A 93 2.36 -3.44 -36.43
N ASN A 94 2.08 -4.66 -36.89
CA ASN A 94 2.46 -5.09 -38.24
C ASN A 94 1.77 -4.25 -39.32
N PHE A 95 0.49 -3.96 -39.14
CA PHE A 95 -0.27 -3.15 -40.08
C PHE A 95 0.28 -1.73 -40.23
N TYR A 96 0.44 -1.02 -39.11
CA TYR A 96 0.89 0.37 -39.14
C TYR A 96 2.39 0.49 -39.40
N GLN A 97 3.22 -0.28 -38.69
CA GLN A 97 4.66 -0.13 -38.81
C GLN A 97 5.18 -0.80 -40.08
N LYS A 98 5.02 -2.11 -40.25
CA LYS A 98 5.57 -2.82 -41.42
C LYS A 98 4.82 -2.49 -42.71
N GLY A 99 3.49 -2.39 -42.66
CA GLY A 99 2.67 -2.08 -43.84
C GLY A 99 2.98 -0.72 -44.46
N PHE A 100 3.01 0.35 -43.66
CA PHE A 100 3.33 1.68 -44.19
C PHE A 100 4.83 1.90 -44.42
N GLN A 101 5.72 1.20 -43.71
CA GLN A 101 7.14 1.15 -44.06
C GLN A 101 7.34 0.52 -45.45
N TRP A 102 6.63 -0.57 -45.73
CA TRP A 102 6.64 -1.21 -47.04
C TRP A 102 6.15 -0.25 -48.13
N LEU A 103 5.04 0.46 -47.93
CA LEU A 103 4.57 1.51 -48.86
C LEU A 103 5.61 2.62 -49.07
N LYS A 104 6.29 3.05 -48.00
CA LYS A 104 7.36 4.05 -48.09
C LYS A 104 8.53 3.56 -48.93
N VAL A 105 8.92 2.29 -48.83
CA VAL A 105 9.95 1.66 -49.67
C VAL A 105 9.51 1.60 -51.14
N LYS A 106 8.21 1.42 -51.40
CA LYS A 106 7.62 1.45 -52.75
C LYS A 106 7.54 2.84 -53.38
N LYS A 107 7.63 3.91 -52.57
CA LYS A 107 7.63 5.31 -53.03
C LYS A 107 6.55 5.58 -54.08
N LEU A 108 5.28 5.39 -53.70
CA LEU A 108 4.14 5.60 -54.58
C LEU A 108 4.15 7.03 -55.15
N GLN A 109 3.77 7.16 -56.42
CA GLN A 109 3.82 8.38 -57.23
C GLN A 109 2.44 8.65 -57.86
N GLU A 110 2.29 9.83 -58.45
CA GLU A 110 1.08 10.22 -59.17
C GLU A 110 0.69 9.19 -60.23
N GLY A 111 -0.59 8.81 -60.26
CA GLY A 111 -1.15 7.83 -61.18
C GLY A 111 -1.08 6.37 -60.70
N ASP A 112 -0.24 6.05 -59.70
CA ASP A 112 -0.21 4.71 -59.09
C ASP A 112 -1.57 4.35 -58.46
N ARG A 113 -1.85 3.05 -58.32
CA ARG A 113 -3.04 2.54 -57.62
C ARG A 113 -2.64 1.79 -56.35
N LEU A 114 -3.41 1.98 -55.28
CA LEU A 114 -3.24 1.30 -54.01
C LEU A 114 -4.56 0.66 -53.57
N PHE A 115 -4.58 -0.65 -53.43
CA PHE A 115 -5.66 -1.39 -52.77
C PHE A 115 -5.36 -1.54 -51.29
N ILE A 116 -6.29 -1.15 -50.42
CA ILE A 116 -6.28 -1.49 -48.99
C ILE A 116 -7.52 -2.34 -48.73
N TYR A 117 -7.30 -3.63 -48.54
CA TYR A 117 -8.35 -4.62 -48.34
C TYR A 117 -8.30 -5.16 -46.90
N LEU A 118 -9.40 -5.07 -46.17
CA LEU A 118 -9.52 -5.56 -44.79
C LEU A 118 -10.73 -6.51 -44.68
N ALA A 119 -10.51 -7.75 -44.22
CA ALA A 119 -11.57 -8.72 -43.96
C ALA A 119 -11.50 -9.27 -42.54
N GLY A 120 -12.55 -9.09 -41.75
CA GLY A 120 -12.57 -9.51 -40.35
C GLY A 120 -13.69 -8.85 -39.53
N HIS A 121 -13.46 -8.68 -38.22
CA HIS A 121 -14.42 -7.98 -37.35
C HIS A 121 -14.27 -6.46 -37.40
N GLY A 122 -15.40 -5.78 -37.51
CA GLY A 122 -15.56 -4.36 -37.23
C GLY A 122 -16.45 -4.17 -36.00
N ASP A 123 -16.16 -3.16 -35.17
CA ASP A 123 -17.01 -2.79 -34.04
C ASP A 123 -16.98 -1.26 -33.80
N ALA A 124 -17.93 -0.78 -33.01
CA ALA A 124 -18.08 0.62 -32.65
C ALA A 124 -18.31 0.75 -31.14
N ILE A 125 -17.69 1.77 -30.52
CA ILE A 125 -17.94 2.12 -29.12
C ILE A 125 -19.15 3.05 -29.00
N ASP A 126 -19.20 4.07 -29.85
CA ASP A 126 -20.26 5.07 -29.95
C ASP A 126 -20.35 5.58 -31.41
N GLU A 127 -21.23 6.54 -31.69
CA GLU A 127 -21.46 7.12 -33.03
C GLU A 127 -20.21 7.80 -33.64
N GLU A 128 -19.13 8.00 -32.87
CA GLU A 128 -17.92 8.71 -33.31
C GLU A 128 -16.67 7.80 -33.35
N GLN A 129 -16.72 6.60 -32.77
CA GLN A 129 -15.55 5.74 -32.55
C GLN A 129 -15.71 4.34 -33.17
N PHE A 130 -15.11 4.16 -34.36
CA PHE A 130 -15.16 2.93 -35.17
C PHE A 130 -13.79 2.26 -35.33
N PHE A 131 -13.80 0.92 -35.29
CA PHE A 131 -12.60 0.10 -35.23
C PHE A 131 -12.69 -1.11 -36.15
N TYR A 132 -11.56 -1.43 -36.79
CA TYR A 132 -11.30 -2.75 -37.34
C TYR A 132 -10.45 -3.53 -36.34
N LEU A 133 -10.91 -4.70 -35.91
CA LEU A 133 -10.27 -5.46 -34.83
C LEU A 133 -9.12 -6.31 -35.39
N THR A 134 -7.91 -6.13 -34.86
CA THR A 134 -6.72 -6.91 -35.23
C THR A 134 -6.61 -8.20 -34.40
N TYR A 135 -5.70 -9.10 -34.77
CA TYR A 135 -5.51 -10.39 -34.10
C TYR A 135 -5.27 -10.26 -32.59
N ASP A 136 -4.48 -9.26 -32.21
CA ASP A 136 -4.07 -8.97 -30.84
C ASP A 136 -5.13 -8.23 -30.02
N CYS A 137 -6.27 -7.88 -30.63
CA CYS A 137 -7.38 -7.16 -30.01
C CYS A 137 -7.92 -7.88 -28.77
N ASN A 138 -7.73 -7.30 -27.58
CA ASN A 138 -8.37 -7.78 -26.35
C ASN A 138 -9.40 -6.78 -25.80
N PRO A 139 -10.72 -7.03 -25.98
CA PRO A 139 -11.75 -6.24 -25.30
C PRO A 139 -11.91 -6.61 -23.81
N ALA A 140 -11.35 -7.72 -23.33
CA ALA A 140 -11.54 -8.23 -21.96
C ALA A 140 -13.03 -8.29 -21.54
N GLY A 141 -13.90 -8.67 -22.48
CA GLY A 141 -15.35 -8.73 -22.29
C GLY A 141 -16.08 -7.37 -22.31
N ASP A 142 -15.37 -6.27 -22.56
CA ASP A 142 -15.85 -4.90 -22.55
C ASP A 142 -15.51 -4.14 -23.84
N LYS A 143 -16.53 -3.63 -24.53
CA LYS A 143 -16.35 -2.90 -25.78
C LYS A 143 -15.53 -1.61 -25.60
N ASN A 144 -15.55 -1.03 -24.42
CA ASN A 144 -14.79 0.19 -24.14
C ASN A 144 -13.26 -0.04 -24.11
N ASN A 145 -12.81 -1.30 -24.05
CA ASN A 145 -11.38 -1.64 -24.10
C ASN A 145 -10.82 -1.73 -25.52
N TYR A 146 -11.61 -1.56 -26.60
CA TYR A 146 -11.08 -1.63 -27.98
C TYR A 146 -10.00 -0.59 -28.27
N LEU A 147 -10.07 0.59 -27.66
CA LEU A 147 -9.01 1.62 -27.71
C LEU A 147 -7.68 1.14 -27.11
N VAL A 148 -7.76 0.18 -26.20
CA VAL A 148 -6.64 -0.37 -25.43
C VAL A 148 -6.11 -1.67 -26.05
N GLY A 149 -6.98 -2.43 -26.73
CA GLY A 149 -6.78 -3.84 -27.04
C GLY A 149 -5.92 -4.18 -28.26
N GLY A 150 -5.60 -3.24 -29.15
CA GLY A 150 -5.03 -3.57 -30.46
C GLY A 150 -6.14 -3.57 -31.51
N ALA A 151 -6.46 -2.40 -32.05
CA ALA A 151 -7.49 -2.22 -33.06
C ALA A 151 -7.10 -1.05 -33.97
N VAL A 152 -7.39 -1.18 -35.25
CA VAL A 152 -7.17 -0.12 -36.23
C VAL A 152 -8.32 0.87 -36.12
N GLN A 153 -8.04 2.03 -35.52
CA GLN A 153 -9.00 3.13 -35.50
C GLN A 153 -9.16 3.68 -36.92
N LEU A 154 -10.36 3.59 -37.46
CA LEU A 154 -10.60 3.86 -38.88
C LEU A 154 -10.33 5.32 -39.23
N TYR A 155 -10.56 6.26 -38.30
CA TYR A 155 -10.14 7.66 -38.44
C TYR A 155 -8.64 7.83 -38.73
N ASN A 156 -7.77 7.13 -38.01
CA ASN A 156 -6.32 7.23 -38.20
C ASN A 156 -5.88 6.61 -39.54
N LEU A 157 -6.52 5.51 -39.94
CA LEU A 157 -6.30 4.91 -41.26
C LEU A 157 -6.72 5.87 -42.39
N LYS A 158 -7.84 6.59 -42.24
CA LYS A 158 -8.28 7.60 -43.21
C LYS A 158 -7.27 8.74 -43.38
N LEU A 159 -6.65 9.20 -42.29
CA LEU A 159 -5.55 10.19 -42.37
C LEU A 159 -4.35 9.68 -43.16
N LYS A 160 -4.07 8.37 -43.10
CA LYS A 160 -2.99 7.74 -43.90
C LYS A 160 -3.37 7.65 -45.37
N ILE A 161 -4.58 7.22 -45.66
CA ILE A 161 -5.11 7.17 -47.04
C ILE A 161 -5.06 8.57 -47.66
N ALA A 162 -5.49 9.60 -46.94
CA ALA A 162 -5.44 10.98 -47.40
C ALA A 162 -4.02 11.49 -47.74
N LYS A 163 -2.98 10.98 -47.06
CA LYS A 163 -1.57 11.31 -47.37
C LYS A 163 -1.12 10.66 -48.68
N GLU A 164 -1.65 9.49 -49.03
CA GLU A 164 -1.34 8.84 -50.31
C GLU A 164 -2.14 9.46 -51.46
N THR A 165 -3.44 9.75 -51.27
CA THR A 165 -4.25 10.41 -52.31
C THR A 165 -3.75 11.82 -52.64
N ALA A 166 -3.20 12.54 -51.66
CA ALA A 166 -2.56 13.84 -51.87
C ALA A 166 -1.33 13.79 -52.80
N LYS A 167 -0.72 12.60 -53.01
CA LYS A 167 0.36 12.40 -53.98
C LYS A 167 -0.16 12.13 -55.40
N GLY A 168 -1.48 12.14 -55.62
CA GLY A 168 -2.10 11.73 -56.87
C GLY A 168 -2.25 10.22 -57.04
N VAL A 169 -2.10 9.44 -55.96
CA VAL A 169 -2.34 7.99 -55.95
C VAL A 169 -3.83 7.73 -55.90
N GLU A 170 -4.31 6.78 -56.70
CA GLU A 170 -5.67 6.28 -56.62
C GLU A 170 -5.78 5.19 -55.54
N VAL A 171 -6.56 5.43 -54.49
CA VAL A 171 -6.69 4.50 -53.37
C VAL A 171 -8.05 3.83 -53.37
N TYR A 172 -8.07 2.50 -53.43
CA TYR A 172 -9.26 1.65 -53.28
C TYR A 172 -9.28 1.09 -51.86
N PHE A 173 -10.14 1.61 -51.01
CA PHE A 173 -10.35 1.12 -49.66
C PHE A 173 -11.56 0.18 -49.61
N ILE A 174 -11.28 -1.10 -49.37
CA ILE A 174 -12.27 -2.18 -49.38
C ILE A 174 -12.30 -2.81 -47.99
N MET A 175 -13.48 -2.90 -47.38
CA MET A 175 -13.62 -3.49 -46.05
C MET A 175 -14.80 -4.46 -45.98
N ASP A 176 -14.47 -5.74 -45.79
CA ASP A 176 -15.41 -6.81 -45.51
C ASP A 176 -15.45 -7.08 -44.00
N ALA A 177 -16.21 -6.25 -43.30
CA ALA A 177 -16.39 -6.36 -41.86
C ALA A 177 -17.81 -5.96 -41.45
N CYS A 178 -18.29 -6.50 -40.33
CA CYS A 178 -19.55 -6.06 -39.73
C CYS A 178 -19.51 -4.56 -39.40
N ARG A 179 -20.66 -3.88 -39.49
CA ARG A 179 -20.82 -2.43 -39.21
C ARG A 179 -19.92 -1.53 -40.05
N SER A 180 -19.57 -1.96 -41.26
CA SER A 180 -18.64 -1.23 -42.10
C SER A 180 -19.15 0.17 -42.49
N ASN A 181 -20.46 0.37 -42.72
CA ASN A 181 -21.01 1.66 -43.16
C ASN A 181 -21.30 2.67 -42.02
N GLU A 182 -20.94 2.36 -40.78
CA GLU A 182 -20.86 3.37 -39.70
C GLU A 182 -19.51 4.15 -39.76
N LEU A 183 -18.64 3.77 -40.69
CA LEU A 183 -17.44 4.50 -41.06
C LEU A 183 -17.70 5.99 -41.41
N PRO A 184 -16.66 6.83 -41.28
CA PRO A 184 -16.48 8.09 -42.02
C PRO A 184 -16.76 8.00 -43.54
N GLY A 185 -18.03 8.04 -43.95
CA GLY A 185 -18.40 7.84 -45.35
C GLY A 185 -19.85 7.42 -45.60
N GLY A 186 -20.48 6.68 -44.69
CA GLY A 186 -21.88 6.24 -44.80
C GLY A 186 -22.91 7.33 -44.51
N SER A 187 -24.18 7.09 -44.83
CA SER A 187 -25.27 8.08 -44.69
C SER A 187 -25.48 8.59 -43.26
N GLU A 188 -25.25 7.75 -42.23
CA GLU A 188 -25.37 8.13 -40.81
C GLU A 188 -24.03 8.64 -40.20
N GLY A 189 -22.87 8.14 -40.66
CA GLY A 189 -21.53 8.60 -40.24
C GLY A 189 -21.12 10.00 -40.73
N GLN A 190 -22.02 10.69 -41.45
CA GLN A 190 -21.79 12.04 -41.99
C GLN A 190 -21.86 13.15 -40.93
N GLY A 191 -22.51 12.93 -39.78
CA GLY A 191 -22.68 13.97 -38.75
C GLY A 191 -21.36 14.49 -38.15
N PHE A 192 -20.35 13.63 -38.01
CA PHE A 192 -19.10 13.94 -37.31
C PHE A 192 -17.95 14.42 -38.24
N LEU A 193 -18.00 14.09 -39.54
CA LEU A 193 -16.88 14.33 -40.48
C LEU A 193 -16.89 15.68 -41.22
N ASN A 194 -17.95 16.47 -41.05
CA ASN A 194 -18.24 17.61 -41.92
C ASN A 194 -17.25 18.79 -41.83
N SER A 195 -16.24 18.74 -40.95
CA SER A 195 -15.33 19.87 -40.74
C SER A 195 -13.83 19.59 -40.97
N ALA A 196 -13.38 18.35 -41.19
CA ALA A 196 -11.92 18.07 -41.28
C ALA A 196 -11.43 17.09 -42.37
N ILE A 197 -12.25 16.16 -42.87
CA ILE A 197 -11.80 15.11 -43.82
C ILE A 197 -12.71 14.98 -45.06
N SER A 198 -13.94 15.51 -45.03
CA SER A 198 -14.89 15.46 -46.16
C SER A 198 -14.37 16.15 -47.43
N GLU A 199 -13.60 17.24 -47.30
CA GLU A 199 -13.08 18.03 -48.43
C GLU A 199 -11.92 17.36 -49.21
N LYS A 200 -11.39 16.19 -48.77
CA LYS A 200 -10.20 15.53 -49.37
C LYS A 200 -10.47 14.16 -50.02
N ARG A 201 -11.67 13.93 -50.57
CA ARG A 201 -12.04 12.67 -51.25
C ARG A 201 -11.49 12.51 -52.69
N VAL A 202 -10.73 13.47 -53.20
CA VAL A 202 -10.10 13.37 -54.53
C VAL A 202 -9.10 12.19 -54.53
N GLY A 203 -9.25 11.24 -55.46
CA GLY A 203 -8.39 10.04 -55.56
C GLY A 203 -8.82 8.78 -54.77
N GLU A 204 -9.76 8.85 -53.83
CA GLU A 204 -10.23 7.68 -53.04
C GLU A 204 -11.53 7.03 -53.56
N ILE A 205 -11.61 5.70 -53.57
CA ILE A 205 -12.82 4.89 -53.83
C ILE A 205 -13.04 3.96 -52.64
N ILE A 206 -14.25 3.92 -52.09
CA ILE A 206 -14.57 3.16 -50.86
C ILE A 206 -15.63 2.12 -51.18
N MET A 207 -15.40 0.86 -50.78
CA MET A 207 -16.33 -0.26 -50.93
C MET A 207 -16.47 -1.00 -49.60
N LEU A 208 -17.68 -1.04 -49.05
CA LEU A 208 -17.96 -1.59 -47.72
C LEU A 208 -19.00 -2.70 -47.82
N ALA A 209 -18.80 -3.79 -47.08
CA ALA A 209 -19.64 -4.98 -47.19
C ALA A 209 -21.07 -4.86 -46.65
N THR A 210 -21.31 -3.94 -45.71
CA THR A 210 -22.54 -3.87 -44.92
C THR A 210 -22.97 -2.43 -44.66
N GLY A 211 -24.28 -2.21 -44.59
CA GLY A 211 -24.93 -0.96 -44.16
C GLY A 211 -24.80 -0.72 -42.64
N ALA A 212 -25.25 0.44 -42.15
CA ALA A 212 -25.21 0.77 -40.72
C ALA A 212 -26.07 -0.23 -39.92
N GLY A 213 -25.57 -0.71 -38.78
CA GLY A 213 -26.22 -1.72 -37.96
C GLY A 213 -26.31 -3.14 -38.57
N GLN A 214 -25.69 -3.42 -39.72
CA GLN A 214 -25.77 -4.72 -40.40
C GLN A 214 -24.51 -5.60 -40.15
N GLU A 215 -24.68 -6.91 -40.29
CA GLU A 215 -23.61 -7.91 -40.15
C GLU A 215 -23.13 -8.37 -41.53
N SER A 216 -21.82 -8.64 -41.67
CA SER A 216 -21.30 -9.26 -42.89
C SER A 216 -21.50 -10.76 -42.79
N LEU A 217 -22.07 -11.37 -43.84
CA LEU A 217 -22.43 -12.78 -43.86
C LEU A 217 -21.30 -13.62 -44.45
N GLU A 218 -21.00 -14.74 -43.80
CA GLU A 218 -20.04 -15.74 -44.28
C GLU A 218 -20.67 -17.14 -44.16
N ASP A 219 -20.47 -18.01 -45.16
CA ASP A 219 -21.05 -19.36 -45.15
C ASP A 219 -20.26 -20.33 -46.05
N ALA A 220 -20.17 -21.59 -45.63
CA ALA A 220 -19.51 -22.68 -46.37
C ALA A 220 -20.04 -22.84 -47.80
N SER A 221 -21.30 -22.49 -48.00
CA SER A 221 -22.05 -22.69 -49.23
C SER A 221 -22.00 -21.49 -50.19
N ILE A 222 -21.33 -20.40 -49.81
CA ILE A 222 -20.93 -19.31 -50.72
C ILE A 222 -19.61 -19.72 -51.39
N GLY A 223 -19.68 -20.21 -52.64
CA GLY A 223 -18.52 -20.74 -53.35
C GLY A 223 -17.91 -21.96 -52.65
N SER A 224 -16.65 -21.84 -52.22
CA SER A 224 -15.92 -22.83 -51.39
C SER A 224 -15.79 -22.44 -49.91
N GLY A 225 -16.66 -21.57 -49.42
CA GLY A 225 -16.66 -21.02 -48.06
C GLY A 225 -15.99 -19.66 -47.98
N HIS A 226 -16.80 -18.61 -48.07
CA HIS A 226 -16.37 -17.21 -48.21
C HIS A 226 -17.41 -16.22 -47.65
N GLY A 227 -16.98 -14.98 -47.42
CA GLY A 227 -17.83 -13.82 -47.18
C GLY A 227 -18.66 -13.46 -48.41
N LEU A 228 -19.94 -13.14 -48.20
CA LEU A 228 -20.91 -12.88 -49.26
C LEU A 228 -20.48 -11.69 -50.12
N PHE A 229 -20.09 -10.59 -49.48
CA PHE A 229 -19.65 -9.39 -50.19
C PHE A 229 -18.39 -9.64 -51.03
N THR A 230 -17.34 -10.19 -50.42
CA THR A 230 -16.07 -10.42 -51.13
C THR A 230 -16.24 -11.36 -52.31
N TYR A 231 -17.02 -12.43 -52.15
CA TYR A 231 -17.29 -13.38 -53.23
C TYR A 231 -17.91 -12.69 -54.44
N TYR A 232 -18.97 -11.90 -54.24
CA TYR A 232 -19.65 -11.20 -55.34
C TYR A 232 -18.89 -9.97 -55.86
N LEU A 233 -18.03 -9.36 -55.04
CA LEU A 233 -17.10 -8.32 -55.47
C LEU A 233 -16.06 -8.89 -56.44
N VAL A 234 -15.36 -9.97 -56.06
CA VAL A 234 -14.37 -10.62 -56.92
C VAL A 234 -15.03 -11.21 -58.16
N ASP A 235 -16.25 -11.72 -58.04
CA ASP A 235 -17.02 -12.24 -59.17
C ASP A 235 -17.36 -11.16 -60.21
N GLY A 236 -17.86 -10.02 -59.73
CA GLY A 236 -18.12 -8.86 -60.57
C GLY A 236 -16.83 -8.39 -61.24
N LEU A 237 -15.76 -8.19 -60.45
CA LEU A 237 -14.44 -7.75 -60.93
C LEU A 237 -13.76 -8.73 -61.89
N SER A 238 -14.07 -10.03 -61.81
CA SER A 238 -13.52 -11.03 -62.73
C SER A 238 -14.16 -10.98 -64.12
N GLY A 239 -15.27 -10.25 -64.28
CA GLY A 239 -15.89 -9.95 -65.57
C GLY A 239 -17.41 -10.01 -65.63
N LEU A 240 -18.10 -10.40 -64.55
CA LEU A 240 -19.55 -10.48 -64.57
C LEU A 240 -20.25 -9.11 -64.46
N ALA A 241 -19.57 -8.10 -63.90
CA ALA A 241 -20.12 -6.76 -63.79
C ALA A 241 -20.24 -6.02 -65.15
N ASP A 242 -19.46 -6.43 -66.17
CA ASP A 242 -19.53 -5.88 -67.55
C ASP A 242 -20.93 -6.05 -68.18
N ALA A 243 -21.74 -6.99 -67.68
CA ALA A 243 -23.11 -7.18 -68.13
C ALA A 243 -24.12 -6.16 -67.55
N GLU A 244 -23.76 -5.41 -66.52
CA GLU A 244 -24.63 -4.42 -65.86
C GLU A 244 -24.50 -3.00 -66.48
N GLY A 245 -23.63 -2.84 -67.48
CA GLY A 245 -23.37 -1.59 -68.21
C GLY A 245 -23.12 -1.78 -69.70
N ILE A 246 -22.10 -1.14 -70.26
CA ILE A 246 -21.75 -1.25 -71.68
C ILE A 246 -20.74 -2.38 -71.80
N LYS A 247 -21.09 -3.47 -72.48
CA LYS A 247 -20.19 -4.62 -72.70
C LYS A 247 -19.01 -4.24 -73.58
N ASP A 248 -17.96 -3.71 -72.97
CA ASP A 248 -16.73 -3.25 -73.62
C ASP A 248 -15.47 -3.94 -73.08
N ASN A 249 -15.65 -4.97 -72.24
CA ASN A 249 -14.62 -5.71 -71.52
C ASN A 249 -13.84 -4.85 -70.50
N LYS A 250 -14.41 -3.73 -70.05
CA LYS A 250 -13.88 -2.94 -68.94
C LYS A 250 -14.93 -2.87 -67.85
N ILE A 251 -14.48 -2.95 -66.61
CA ILE A 251 -15.36 -2.91 -65.46
C ILE A 251 -15.17 -1.58 -64.77
N THR A 252 -16.17 -0.73 -64.88
CA THR A 252 -16.20 0.58 -64.23
C THR A 252 -16.64 0.49 -62.76
N VAL A 253 -16.39 1.54 -61.98
CA VAL A 253 -16.90 1.67 -60.61
C VAL A 253 -18.43 1.57 -60.58
N GLU A 254 -19.11 2.14 -61.57
CA GLU A 254 -20.57 2.07 -61.70
C GLU A 254 -21.09 0.65 -61.95
N GLU A 255 -20.44 -0.09 -62.86
CA GLU A 255 -20.80 -1.47 -63.19
C GLU A 255 -20.61 -2.42 -62.00
N ILE A 256 -19.47 -2.32 -61.31
CA ILE A 256 -19.24 -3.16 -60.13
C ILE A 256 -20.21 -2.81 -58.99
N LYS A 257 -20.51 -1.53 -58.79
CA LYS A 257 -21.51 -1.07 -57.81
C LYS A 257 -22.88 -1.68 -58.12
N LYS A 258 -23.38 -1.54 -59.36
CA LYS A 258 -24.67 -2.13 -59.80
C LYS A 258 -24.70 -3.64 -59.60
N TYR A 259 -23.63 -4.34 -59.97
CA TYR A 259 -23.55 -5.79 -59.81
C TYR A 259 -23.64 -6.21 -58.34
N VAL A 260 -22.87 -5.56 -57.46
CA VAL A 260 -22.80 -5.89 -56.04
C VAL A 260 -24.09 -5.49 -55.30
N ASP A 261 -24.63 -4.29 -55.57
CA ASP A 261 -25.89 -3.77 -54.97
C ASP A 261 -27.11 -4.62 -55.34
N LYS A 262 -27.06 -5.33 -56.47
CA LYS A 262 -28.09 -6.29 -56.89
C LYS A 262 -27.92 -7.65 -56.21
N ASN A 263 -26.75 -8.27 -56.36
CA ASN A 263 -26.57 -9.67 -56.00
C ASN A 263 -26.42 -9.89 -54.49
N VAL A 264 -25.73 -9.00 -53.77
CA VAL A 264 -25.46 -9.22 -52.33
C VAL A 264 -26.74 -9.13 -51.49
N PRO A 265 -27.59 -8.08 -51.61
CA PRO A 265 -28.83 -8.02 -50.85
C PRO A 265 -29.83 -9.11 -51.23
N GLU A 266 -29.92 -9.44 -52.53
CA GLU A 266 -30.82 -10.49 -53.02
C GLU A 266 -30.48 -11.85 -52.40
N ILE A 267 -29.20 -12.24 -52.42
CA ILE A 267 -28.76 -13.52 -51.86
C ILE A 267 -28.80 -13.53 -50.33
N ALA A 268 -28.50 -12.39 -49.69
CA ALA A 268 -28.61 -12.24 -48.24
C ALA A 268 -30.05 -12.54 -47.76
N GLU A 269 -31.04 -11.96 -48.43
CA GLU A 269 -32.45 -12.14 -48.09
C GLU A 269 -32.95 -13.54 -48.45
N GLN A 270 -32.71 -14.01 -49.68
CA GLN A 270 -33.21 -15.31 -50.15
C GLN A 270 -32.62 -16.49 -49.38
N ARG A 271 -31.33 -16.44 -49.05
CA ARG A 271 -30.59 -17.59 -48.49
C ARG A 271 -30.46 -17.54 -46.97
N PHE A 272 -30.25 -16.34 -46.41
CA PHE A 272 -29.95 -16.18 -44.99
C PHE A 272 -31.07 -15.48 -44.21
N ARG A 273 -32.09 -14.94 -44.88
CA ARG A 273 -33.17 -14.14 -44.27
C ARG A 273 -32.61 -13.00 -43.41
N ARG A 274 -31.53 -12.39 -43.90
CA ARG A 274 -30.79 -11.31 -43.24
C ARG A 274 -30.51 -10.22 -44.25
N LYS A 275 -30.39 -8.98 -43.77
CA LYS A 275 -30.06 -7.83 -44.60
C LYS A 275 -28.55 -7.61 -44.65
N GLN A 276 -28.01 -7.47 -45.85
CA GLN A 276 -26.63 -7.04 -46.10
C GLN A 276 -26.63 -6.13 -47.34
N ASP A 277 -26.57 -4.82 -47.11
CA ASP A 277 -26.55 -3.80 -48.15
C ASP A 277 -25.13 -3.22 -48.26
N PRO A 278 -24.39 -3.52 -49.33
CA PRO A 278 -23.08 -2.93 -49.56
C PRO A 278 -23.15 -1.39 -49.71
N PHE A 279 -22.04 -0.71 -49.42
CA PHE A 279 -21.92 0.73 -49.61
C PHE A 279 -20.72 1.08 -50.48
N PHE A 280 -20.97 1.88 -51.52
CA PHE A 280 -19.96 2.41 -52.44
C PHE A 280 -19.97 3.94 -52.38
N CYS A 281 -18.81 4.55 -52.07
CA CYS A 281 -18.68 6.00 -52.10
C CYS A 281 -18.24 6.53 -53.46
N CYS A 282 -18.65 7.79 -53.68
CA CYS A 282 -17.94 8.80 -54.48
C CYS A 282 -18.31 8.71 -55.97
N ASP A 283 -19.56 9.09 -56.26
CA ASP A 283 -20.21 8.97 -57.57
C ASP A 283 -19.53 9.81 -58.67
N ASP A 284 -18.69 10.78 -58.29
CA ASP A 284 -17.81 11.59 -59.14
C ASP A 284 -16.75 10.75 -59.89
N LYS A 285 -16.58 9.47 -59.56
CA LYS A 285 -15.63 8.55 -60.21
C LYS A 285 -16.30 7.32 -60.84
N SER A 286 -17.61 7.38 -61.04
CA SER A 286 -18.44 6.31 -61.64
C SER A 286 -17.84 5.71 -62.93
N SER A 287 -17.30 6.54 -63.83
CA SER A 287 -16.74 6.11 -65.12
C SER A 287 -15.32 5.53 -65.06
N LYS A 288 -14.69 5.42 -63.87
CA LYS A 288 -13.33 4.91 -63.76
C LYS A 288 -13.28 3.39 -63.90
N VAL A 289 -12.33 2.90 -64.67
CA VAL A 289 -12.10 1.46 -64.89
C VAL A 289 -11.30 0.85 -63.75
N VAL A 290 -11.91 -0.10 -63.04
CA VAL A 290 -11.33 -0.82 -61.90
C VAL A 290 -10.64 -2.11 -62.35
N SER A 291 -11.21 -2.82 -63.32
CA SER A 291 -10.68 -4.09 -63.85
C SER A 291 -10.95 -4.23 -65.34
N ILE A 292 -10.21 -5.12 -66.01
CA ILE A 292 -10.37 -5.47 -67.43
C ILE A 292 -10.81 -6.92 -67.51
N VAL A 293 -11.79 -7.21 -68.37
CA VAL A 293 -12.31 -8.57 -68.56
C VAL A 293 -11.34 -9.37 -69.44
N ASP A 294 -10.60 -10.28 -68.83
CA ASP A 294 -9.86 -11.32 -69.56
C ASP A 294 -10.80 -12.51 -69.80
N THR A 295 -11.20 -12.71 -71.05
CA THR A 295 -12.19 -13.74 -71.42
C THR A 295 -11.75 -15.17 -71.10
N ALA A 296 -10.44 -15.45 -71.10
CA ALA A 296 -9.91 -16.77 -70.75
C ALA A 296 -9.96 -17.00 -69.23
N TYR A 297 -9.61 -15.98 -68.45
CA TYR A 297 -9.73 -15.98 -67.00
C TYR A 297 -11.19 -16.06 -66.56
N LEU A 298 -12.08 -15.27 -67.15
CA LEU A 298 -13.53 -15.30 -66.85
C LEU A 298 -14.12 -16.69 -67.11
N ARG A 299 -13.77 -17.35 -68.22
CA ARG A 299 -14.19 -18.74 -68.47
C ARG A 299 -13.65 -19.71 -67.42
N LYS A 300 -12.39 -19.55 -67.01
CA LYS A 300 -11.78 -20.37 -65.95
C LYS A 300 -12.49 -20.14 -64.61
N TRP A 301 -12.78 -18.89 -64.26
CA TRP A 301 -13.52 -18.48 -63.07
C TRP A 301 -14.92 -19.09 -63.04
N LEU A 302 -15.69 -18.98 -64.14
CA LEU A 302 -17.02 -19.58 -64.28
C LEU A 302 -16.99 -21.11 -64.22
N ASN A 303 -15.95 -21.76 -64.78
CA ASN A 303 -15.79 -23.21 -64.68
C ASN A 303 -15.46 -23.66 -63.25
N MET A 304 -14.61 -22.90 -62.52
CA MET A 304 -14.36 -23.16 -61.09
C MET A 304 -15.65 -23.07 -60.28
N LYS A 305 -16.52 -22.08 -60.56
CA LYS A 305 -17.85 -21.97 -59.92
C LYS A 305 -18.75 -23.18 -60.20
N LYS A 306 -18.76 -23.69 -61.43
CA LYS A 306 -19.55 -24.89 -61.80
C LYS A 306 -19.06 -26.17 -61.11
N ILE A 307 -17.74 -26.30 -60.90
CA ILE A 307 -17.15 -27.43 -60.18
C ILE A 307 -17.45 -27.32 -58.68
N GLN A 308 -17.44 -26.11 -58.11
CA GLN A 308 -17.78 -25.87 -56.70
C GLN A 308 -19.27 -26.12 -56.37
N ALA A 309 -20.17 -26.00 -57.34
CA ALA A 309 -21.58 -26.36 -57.18
C ALA A 309 -21.83 -27.88 -57.04
N ALA A 310 -20.81 -28.72 -57.28
CA ALA A 310 -20.88 -30.18 -57.25
C ALA A 310 -19.91 -30.80 -56.22
N GLY A 311 -20.14 -30.55 -54.93
CA GLY A 311 -19.51 -31.32 -53.84
C GLY A 311 -18.13 -30.85 -53.38
N GLY A 312 -17.88 -30.98 -52.08
CA GLY A 312 -16.81 -30.30 -51.35
C GLY A 312 -15.39 -30.84 -51.53
N GLY A 313 -14.44 -29.90 -51.47
CA GLY A 313 -13.08 -30.09 -50.95
C GLY A 313 -12.03 -30.61 -51.93
N THR A 314 -11.25 -29.70 -52.53
CA THR A 314 -9.80 -29.92 -52.67
C THR A 314 -9.05 -28.59 -52.56
N SER A 315 -8.02 -28.59 -51.71
CA SER A 315 -7.13 -27.48 -51.43
C SER A 315 -6.21 -27.22 -52.61
N TYR A 316 -6.19 -25.98 -53.10
CA TYR A 316 -5.28 -25.55 -54.17
C TYR A 316 -3.85 -25.45 -53.59
N VAL A 317 -2.94 -26.28 -54.11
CA VAL A 317 -1.53 -26.31 -53.72
C VAL A 317 -0.79 -25.13 -54.38
N SER A 318 -0.21 -24.25 -53.55
CA SER A 318 0.68 -23.17 -54.01
C SER A 318 1.96 -23.73 -54.67
N PRO A 319 2.42 -23.19 -55.81
CA PRO A 319 3.72 -23.56 -56.37
C PRO A 319 4.85 -22.99 -55.51
N LYS A 320 5.74 -23.88 -55.03
CA LYS A 320 7.01 -23.48 -54.40
C LYS A 320 7.91 -22.81 -55.45
N GLY A 321 8.02 -21.49 -55.38
CA GLY A 321 9.04 -20.73 -56.11
C GLY A 321 10.44 -21.04 -55.58
N ARG A 322 11.30 -21.60 -56.45
CA ARG A 322 12.74 -21.72 -56.21
C ARG A 322 13.39 -20.35 -56.48
N GLY A 323 13.88 -19.69 -55.43
CA GLY A 323 14.75 -18.53 -55.55
C GLY A 323 16.20 -18.95 -55.85
N LEU A 324 16.76 -18.45 -56.95
CA LEU A 324 18.17 -18.54 -57.32
C LEU A 324 18.76 -17.13 -57.41
N GLY A 325 19.91 -16.93 -56.74
CA GLY A 325 20.88 -15.84 -56.95
C GLY A 325 20.74 -14.64 -55.99
N ARG A 326 21.80 -13.94 -55.56
CA ARG A 326 23.27 -14.10 -55.59
C ARG A 326 23.84 -13.00 -54.67
N ASN A 327 24.96 -13.29 -53.99
CA ASN A 327 25.94 -12.40 -53.33
C ASN A 327 25.43 -11.17 -52.54
N ALA A 328 25.15 -11.35 -51.25
CA ALA A 328 25.33 -10.31 -50.24
C ALA A 328 26.36 -10.81 -49.21
N ASP A 329 27.14 -9.90 -48.63
CA ASP A 329 28.19 -10.19 -47.63
C ASP A 329 27.71 -11.27 -46.64
N THR A 330 28.42 -12.40 -46.56
CA THR A 330 28.06 -13.58 -45.75
C THR A 330 27.73 -13.18 -44.30
N LEU A 331 28.46 -12.18 -43.79
CA LEU A 331 28.32 -11.64 -42.45
C LEU A 331 26.99 -10.87 -42.22
N LEU A 332 26.50 -10.11 -43.20
CA LEU A 332 25.22 -9.38 -43.09
C LEU A 332 24.06 -10.37 -42.93
N ILE A 333 24.06 -11.43 -43.75
CA ILE A 333 23.05 -12.48 -43.72
C ILE A 333 23.13 -13.28 -42.42
N GLU A 334 24.33 -13.65 -41.96
CA GLU A 334 24.53 -14.36 -40.70
C GLU A 334 23.98 -13.59 -39.49
N ILE A 335 24.28 -12.28 -39.40
CA ILE A 335 23.78 -11.44 -38.30
C ILE A 335 22.25 -11.28 -38.39
N TYR A 336 21.70 -11.10 -39.59
CA TYR A 336 20.26 -11.00 -39.79
C TYR A 336 19.51 -12.32 -39.48
N ASN A 337 20.11 -13.47 -39.81
CA ASN A 337 19.57 -14.77 -39.42
C ASN A 337 19.57 -14.94 -37.89
N SER A 338 20.65 -14.53 -37.23
CA SER A 338 20.75 -14.55 -35.76
C SER A 338 19.71 -13.60 -35.11
N PHE A 339 19.47 -12.43 -35.71
CA PHE A 339 18.38 -11.53 -35.32
C PHE A 339 17.02 -12.21 -35.39
N ASN A 340 16.70 -12.86 -36.52
CA ASN A 340 15.42 -13.55 -36.71
C ASN A 340 15.25 -14.74 -35.78
N GLU A 341 16.32 -15.48 -35.49
CA GLU A 341 16.31 -16.55 -34.50
C GLU A 341 16.02 -16.01 -33.09
N ALA A 342 16.65 -14.90 -32.70
CA ALA A 342 16.37 -14.26 -31.42
C ALA A 342 14.90 -13.77 -31.32
N ILE A 343 14.32 -13.24 -32.41
CA ILE A 343 12.88 -12.91 -32.48
C ILE A 343 12.02 -14.16 -32.30
N LYS A 344 12.35 -15.26 -32.97
CA LYS A 344 11.60 -16.53 -32.88
C LYS A 344 11.54 -17.07 -31.45
N GLU A 345 12.63 -16.91 -30.70
CA GLU A 345 12.74 -17.30 -29.28
C GLU A 345 12.23 -16.22 -28.31
N SER A 346 11.67 -15.13 -28.86
CA SER A 346 11.23 -13.93 -28.13
C SER A 346 12.34 -13.34 -27.23
N ARG A 347 13.61 -13.52 -27.58
CA ARG A 347 14.77 -12.92 -26.89
C ARG A 347 14.97 -11.51 -27.44
N LEU A 348 14.23 -10.56 -26.88
CA LEU A 348 14.14 -9.20 -27.44
C LEU A 348 15.21 -8.23 -26.91
N ILE A 349 15.63 -8.36 -25.66
CA ILE A 349 16.61 -7.47 -25.00
C ILE A 349 17.76 -8.25 -24.35
N GLY A 350 18.91 -7.61 -24.15
CA GLY A 350 20.11 -8.20 -23.52
C GLY A 350 21.12 -8.81 -24.51
N ASN A 351 22.15 -9.48 -24.00
CA ASN A 351 23.20 -10.06 -24.86
C ASN A 351 22.66 -11.19 -25.74
N GLY A 352 23.03 -11.19 -27.02
CA GLY A 352 22.55 -12.17 -28.00
C GLY A 352 21.05 -12.04 -28.33
N SER A 353 20.41 -10.96 -27.93
CA SER A 353 19.00 -10.68 -28.25
C SER A 353 18.82 -10.07 -29.65
N ALA A 354 17.57 -9.95 -30.08
CA ALA A 354 17.23 -9.24 -31.30
C ALA A 354 17.69 -7.78 -31.28
N GLU A 355 17.57 -7.08 -30.15
CA GLU A 355 18.14 -5.73 -30.00
C GLU A 355 19.66 -5.73 -30.20
N TYR A 356 20.37 -6.68 -29.60
CA TYR A 356 21.82 -6.80 -29.74
C TYR A 356 22.25 -7.00 -31.20
N TYR A 357 21.60 -7.92 -31.92
CA TYR A 357 21.92 -8.16 -33.34
C TYR A 357 21.52 -6.98 -34.23
N TYR A 358 20.41 -6.30 -33.93
CA TYR A 358 20.03 -5.08 -34.63
C TYR A 358 21.05 -3.96 -34.43
N GLU A 359 21.56 -3.74 -33.22
CA GLU A 359 22.60 -2.74 -32.97
C GLU A 359 23.88 -3.02 -33.79
N ILE A 360 24.25 -4.29 -33.95
CA ILE A 360 25.36 -4.69 -34.82
C ILE A 360 25.04 -4.39 -36.29
N LEU A 361 23.84 -4.74 -36.77
CA LEU A 361 23.40 -4.44 -38.13
C LEU A 361 23.40 -2.93 -38.41
N ASN A 362 22.87 -2.14 -37.49
CA ASN A 362 22.78 -0.68 -37.64
C ASN A 362 24.16 -0.01 -37.61
N ARG A 363 25.09 -0.52 -36.79
CA ARG A 363 26.45 0.01 -36.73
C ARG A 363 27.29 -0.36 -37.95
N ARG A 364 27.17 -1.60 -38.46
CA ARG A 364 28.02 -2.11 -39.55
C ARG A 364 27.43 -1.87 -40.94
N PHE A 365 26.10 -1.87 -41.06
CA PHE A 365 25.37 -1.77 -42.32
C PHE A 365 24.18 -0.78 -42.21
N PRO A 366 24.42 0.49 -41.81
CA PRO A 366 23.35 1.47 -41.64
C PRO A 366 22.59 1.71 -42.95
N GLY A 367 21.25 1.80 -42.87
CA GLY A 367 20.40 2.12 -44.03
C GLY A 367 20.25 1.01 -45.08
N ASN A 368 20.86 -0.17 -44.89
CA ASN A 368 20.65 -1.33 -45.75
C ASN A 368 19.21 -1.89 -45.56
N ALA A 369 18.63 -2.50 -46.60
CA ALA A 369 17.30 -3.10 -46.57
C ALA A 369 17.11 -4.12 -45.42
N TYR A 370 18.12 -4.95 -45.12
CA TYR A 370 18.07 -5.88 -43.97
C TYR A 370 18.07 -5.16 -42.62
N THR A 371 18.84 -4.07 -42.50
CA THR A 371 18.89 -3.23 -41.30
C THR A 371 17.59 -2.48 -41.08
N ILE A 372 16.97 -1.97 -42.16
CA ILE A 372 15.66 -1.31 -42.12
C ILE A 372 14.56 -2.30 -41.73
N ASP A 373 14.58 -3.52 -42.29
CA ASP A 373 13.65 -4.57 -41.87
C ASP A 373 13.84 -4.90 -40.39
N ALA A 374 15.08 -5.19 -39.95
CA ALA A 374 15.39 -5.50 -38.56
C ALA A 374 14.94 -4.37 -37.60
N GLN A 375 15.13 -3.10 -37.98
CA GLN A 375 14.67 -1.94 -37.22
C GLN A 375 13.14 -1.96 -37.04
N SER A 376 12.40 -2.14 -38.15
CA SER A 376 10.94 -2.16 -38.14
C SER A 376 10.39 -3.39 -37.39
N THR A 377 11.02 -4.55 -37.56
CA THR A 377 10.69 -5.80 -36.88
C THR A 377 10.90 -5.67 -35.37
N LEU A 378 12.04 -5.12 -34.93
CA LEU A 378 12.29 -4.91 -33.51
C LEU A 378 11.26 -3.97 -32.86
N ALA A 379 10.91 -2.86 -33.53
CA ALA A 379 9.90 -1.93 -33.04
C ALA A 379 8.53 -2.60 -32.91
N VAL A 380 8.12 -3.40 -33.90
CA VAL A 380 6.88 -4.19 -33.85
C VAL A 380 6.88 -5.16 -32.67
N GLU A 381 7.97 -5.89 -32.47
CA GLU A 381 8.06 -6.92 -31.43
C GLU A 381 8.03 -6.30 -30.03
N PHE A 382 8.66 -5.13 -29.84
CA PHE A 382 8.50 -4.35 -28.61
C PHE A 382 7.04 -3.91 -28.36
N ILE A 383 6.33 -3.45 -29.39
CA ILE A 383 4.92 -3.05 -29.27
C ILE A 383 4.02 -4.24 -28.95
N ASN A 384 4.18 -5.35 -29.69
CA ASN A 384 3.41 -6.58 -29.49
C ASN A 384 3.65 -7.18 -28.10
N PHE A 385 4.89 -7.14 -27.60
CA PHE A 385 5.24 -7.60 -26.25
C PHE A 385 4.55 -6.74 -25.18
N ALA A 386 4.57 -5.42 -25.35
CA ALA A 386 3.89 -4.50 -24.43
C ALA A 386 2.35 -4.66 -24.47
N GLN A 387 1.77 -4.83 -25.66
CA GLN A 387 0.34 -5.12 -25.81
C GLN A 387 -0.03 -6.43 -25.12
N SER A 388 0.78 -7.48 -25.29
CA SER A 388 0.58 -8.76 -24.62
C SER A 388 0.58 -8.61 -23.09
N LYS A 389 1.44 -7.75 -22.54
CA LYS A 389 1.45 -7.47 -21.09
C LYS A 389 0.20 -6.74 -20.63
N ILE A 390 -0.31 -5.77 -21.39
CA ILE A 390 -1.58 -5.10 -21.10
C ILE A 390 -2.72 -6.13 -21.10
N ASN A 391 -2.77 -6.99 -22.12
CA ASN A 391 -3.82 -8.01 -22.24
C ASN A 391 -3.81 -8.96 -21.05
N LEU A 392 -2.64 -9.47 -20.63
CA LEU A 392 -2.51 -10.29 -19.42
C LEU A 392 -2.97 -9.55 -18.15
N TYR A 393 -2.66 -8.26 -18.03
CA TYR A 393 -3.09 -7.44 -16.91
C TYR A 393 -4.61 -7.22 -16.88
N LEU A 394 -5.24 -7.02 -18.04
CA LEU A 394 -6.70 -6.93 -18.16
C LEU A 394 -7.38 -8.27 -17.83
N ASP A 395 -6.81 -9.38 -18.31
CA ASP A 395 -7.28 -10.75 -18.03
C ASP A 395 -7.03 -11.18 -16.57
N CYS A 396 -6.41 -10.33 -15.75
CA CYS A 396 -6.01 -10.66 -14.38
C CYS A 396 -5.08 -11.88 -14.28
N ARG A 397 -4.27 -12.11 -15.32
CA ARG A 397 -3.31 -13.21 -15.42
C ARG A 397 -1.90 -12.71 -15.15
N ASP A 398 -1.33 -13.19 -14.06
CA ASP A 398 0.10 -13.05 -13.77
C ASP A 398 0.85 -14.34 -14.15
N ALA A 399 2.17 -14.35 -13.92
CA ALA A 399 3.01 -15.49 -14.23
C ALA A 399 2.57 -16.76 -13.50
N ALA A 400 2.14 -16.61 -12.24
CA ALA A 400 1.62 -17.71 -11.45
C ALA A 400 0.34 -18.28 -12.06
N SER A 401 -0.58 -17.42 -12.51
CA SER A 401 -1.82 -17.83 -13.17
C SER A 401 -1.58 -18.60 -14.47
N ILE A 402 -0.52 -18.26 -15.21
CA ILE A 402 -0.15 -18.94 -16.46
C ILE A 402 0.45 -20.32 -16.19
N GLN A 403 1.28 -20.45 -15.15
CA GLN A 403 1.78 -21.75 -14.71
C GLN A 403 0.64 -22.66 -14.24
N LYS A 404 -0.38 -22.09 -13.58
CA LYS A 404 -1.60 -22.82 -13.19
C LYS A 404 -2.35 -23.34 -14.41
N LEU A 405 -2.54 -22.52 -15.44
CA LEU A 405 -3.15 -22.94 -16.70
C LEU A 405 -2.39 -24.10 -17.31
N ARG A 406 -1.06 -24.02 -17.38
CA ARG A 406 -0.21 -25.10 -17.90
C ARG A 406 -0.41 -26.42 -17.16
N ALA A 407 -0.57 -26.38 -15.84
CA ALA A 407 -0.77 -27.58 -15.03
C ALA A 407 -2.17 -28.21 -15.17
N GLN A 408 -3.14 -27.47 -15.70
CA GLN A 408 -4.54 -27.91 -15.88
C GLN A 408 -4.84 -28.47 -17.27
N ILE A 409 -3.87 -28.44 -18.19
CA ILE A 409 -4.03 -28.98 -19.54
C ILE A 409 -3.87 -30.49 -19.50
N ASP A 410 -4.89 -31.21 -19.97
CA ASP A 410 -4.88 -32.66 -20.07
C ASP A 410 -3.75 -33.11 -21.01
N GLU A 411 -3.14 -34.28 -20.74
CA GLU A 411 -2.01 -34.80 -21.53
C GLU A 411 -2.33 -34.89 -23.04
N GLU A 412 -3.58 -35.19 -23.39
CA GLU A 412 -4.06 -35.28 -24.78
C GLU A 412 -4.19 -33.90 -25.46
N GLU A 413 -4.25 -32.81 -24.69
CA GLU A 413 -4.40 -31.43 -25.17
C GLU A 413 -3.06 -30.65 -25.21
N LYS A 414 -1.97 -31.25 -24.71
CA LYS A 414 -0.62 -30.68 -24.77
C LYS A 414 -0.04 -30.82 -26.17
N SER A 415 -0.34 -29.88 -27.05
CA SER A 415 0.42 -29.69 -28.29
C SER A 415 1.63 -28.79 -28.07
N ASP A 416 2.67 -28.95 -28.90
CA ASP A 416 3.86 -28.08 -28.89
C ASP A 416 3.47 -26.60 -29.03
N ASP A 417 2.43 -26.31 -29.82
CA ASP A 417 1.92 -24.97 -30.07
C ASP A 417 1.30 -24.34 -28.81
N VAL A 418 0.50 -25.11 -28.06
CA VAL A 418 -0.12 -24.66 -26.81
C VAL A 418 0.94 -24.38 -25.75
N MET A 419 1.93 -25.27 -25.62
CA MET A 419 3.02 -25.11 -24.67
C MET A 419 3.90 -23.91 -25.01
N SER A 420 4.23 -23.71 -26.30
CA SER A 420 4.98 -22.55 -26.76
C SER A 420 4.25 -21.23 -26.49
N SER A 421 2.93 -21.21 -26.70
CA SER A 421 2.10 -20.03 -26.39
C SER A 421 2.13 -19.68 -24.89
N LEU A 422 2.03 -20.69 -24.01
CA LEU A 422 2.12 -20.51 -22.56
C LEU A 422 3.51 -20.05 -22.11
N ASP A 423 4.58 -20.56 -22.72
CA ASP A 423 5.95 -20.10 -22.45
C ASP A 423 6.10 -18.61 -22.76
N ARG A 424 5.55 -18.16 -23.89
CA ARG A 424 5.57 -16.74 -24.28
C ARG A 424 4.74 -15.89 -23.33
N MET A 425 3.53 -16.33 -22.99
CA MET A 425 2.67 -15.62 -22.04
C MET A 425 3.37 -15.48 -20.69
N GLU A 426 3.97 -16.55 -20.19
CA GLU A 426 4.68 -16.55 -18.90
C GLU A 426 5.89 -15.60 -18.94
N LYS A 427 6.64 -15.61 -20.04
CA LYS A 427 7.76 -14.68 -20.24
C LYS A 427 7.30 -13.22 -20.21
N VAL A 428 6.22 -12.88 -20.91
CA VAL A 428 5.61 -11.55 -20.84
C VAL A 428 5.15 -11.21 -19.42
N ALA A 429 4.47 -12.14 -18.75
CA ALA A 429 3.96 -11.94 -17.40
C ALA A 429 5.06 -11.70 -16.36
N ARG A 430 6.23 -12.32 -16.54
CA ARG A 430 7.41 -12.17 -15.67
C ARG A 430 8.22 -10.91 -15.92
N GLN A 431 8.16 -10.34 -17.12
CA GLN A 431 8.95 -9.15 -17.45
C GLN A 431 8.49 -7.94 -16.63
N GLU A 432 9.45 -7.14 -16.14
CA GLU A 432 9.15 -5.97 -15.31
C GLU A 432 8.44 -4.87 -16.12
N PHE A 433 7.54 -4.12 -15.47
CA PHE A 433 6.84 -3.01 -16.12
C PHE A 433 7.81 -1.90 -16.59
N SER A 434 8.90 -1.67 -15.85
CA SER A 434 9.93 -0.68 -16.20
C SER A 434 10.66 -1.02 -17.51
N GLU A 435 11.06 -2.28 -17.68
CA GLU A 435 11.75 -2.77 -18.88
C GLU A 435 10.85 -2.67 -20.11
N ILE A 436 9.57 -3.01 -19.98
CA ILE A 436 8.59 -2.86 -21.06
C ILE A 436 8.39 -1.38 -21.42
N GLY A 437 8.42 -0.49 -20.43
CA GLY A 437 8.39 0.96 -20.66
C GLY A 437 9.57 1.45 -21.50
N ILE A 438 10.76 0.89 -21.27
CA ILE A 438 11.98 1.19 -22.05
C ILE A 438 11.87 0.61 -23.47
N MET A 439 11.38 -0.63 -23.61
CA MET A 439 11.15 -1.25 -24.93
C MET A 439 10.21 -0.39 -25.78
N LEU A 440 9.08 0.07 -25.21
CA LEU A 440 8.16 0.96 -25.91
C LEU A 440 8.77 2.31 -26.25
N GLU A 441 9.59 2.89 -25.36
CA GLU A 441 10.28 4.15 -25.66
C GLU A 441 11.23 4.01 -26.86
N LYS A 442 11.98 2.91 -26.92
CA LYS A 442 12.85 2.58 -28.07
C LYS A 442 12.03 2.42 -29.35
N ALA A 443 10.91 1.68 -29.29
CA ALA A 443 10.01 1.53 -30.43
C ALA A 443 9.45 2.89 -30.89
N ILE A 444 8.96 3.72 -29.96
CA ILE A 444 8.45 5.06 -30.25
C ILE A 444 9.53 5.92 -30.91
N ASN A 445 10.78 5.88 -30.44
CA ASN A 445 11.87 6.65 -31.04
C ASN A 445 12.20 6.20 -32.48
N ILE A 446 12.11 4.89 -32.77
CA ILE A 446 12.25 4.36 -34.13
C ILE A 446 11.12 4.89 -35.02
N ILE A 447 9.89 4.86 -34.53
CA ILE A 447 8.68 5.14 -35.32
C ILE A 447 8.48 6.65 -35.51
N LYS A 448 8.82 7.47 -34.52
CA LYS A 448 8.46 8.90 -34.46
C LYS A 448 8.89 9.72 -35.68
N ALA A 449 10.02 9.39 -36.29
CA ALA A 449 10.50 10.07 -37.49
C ALA A 449 9.61 9.78 -38.72
N ASP A 450 9.06 8.57 -38.79
CA ASP A 450 8.32 8.06 -39.94
C ASP A 450 6.80 8.17 -39.76
N ASP A 451 6.32 8.00 -38.53
CA ASP A 451 4.90 8.04 -38.17
C ASP A 451 4.67 8.69 -36.80
N PRO A 452 4.69 10.04 -36.71
CA PRO A 452 4.50 10.74 -35.44
C PRO A 452 3.11 10.51 -34.84
N ASP A 453 2.09 10.26 -35.67
CA ASP A 453 0.71 10.02 -35.24
C ASP A 453 0.59 8.67 -34.54
N PHE A 454 1.15 7.60 -35.14
CA PHE A 454 1.18 6.28 -34.52
C PHE A 454 2.07 6.25 -33.27
N ALA A 455 3.25 6.88 -33.32
CA ALA A 455 4.12 7.05 -32.15
C ALA A 455 3.40 7.74 -30.98
N LYS A 456 2.60 8.77 -31.27
CA LYS A 456 1.78 9.47 -30.27
C LYS A 456 0.73 8.56 -29.64
N SER A 457 0.10 7.68 -30.43
CA SER A 457 -0.88 6.71 -29.91
C SER A 457 -0.28 5.73 -28.88
N LEU A 458 1.03 5.45 -28.97
CA LEU A 458 1.74 4.53 -28.07
C LEU A 458 2.23 5.19 -26.77
N MET A 459 2.31 6.53 -26.73
CA MET A 459 2.86 7.27 -25.58
C MET A 459 2.09 6.99 -24.28
N GLY A 460 0.76 6.90 -24.33
CA GLY A 460 -0.06 6.58 -23.15
C GLY A 460 0.31 5.23 -22.52
N ARG A 461 0.57 4.21 -23.35
CA ARG A 461 1.00 2.87 -22.91
C ARG A 461 2.40 2.92 -22.32
N MET A 462 3.35 3.59 -22.99
CA MET A 462 4.72 3.75 -22.51
C MET A 462 4.75 4.41 -21.13
N PHE A 463 4.01 5.52 -20.94
CA PHE A 463 3.97 6.22 -19.66
C PHE A 463 3.26 5.43 -18.57
N PHE A 464 2.25 4.62 -18.90
CA PHE A 464 1.67 3.66 -17.96
C PHE A 464 2.71 2.65 -17.46
N PHE A 465 3.49 2.04 -18.36
CA PHE A 465 4.52 1.09 -18.00
C PHE A 465 5.59 1.72 -17.11
N LYS A 466 6.05 2.93 -17.46
CA LYS A 466 6.96 3.71 -16.62
C LYS A 466 6.33 4.00 -15.24
N ALA A 467 5.08 4.47 -15.18
CA ALA A 467 4.40 4.75 -13.92
C ALA A 467 4.32 3.52 -13.02
N ARG A 468 3.94 2.35 -13.57
CA ARG A 468 3.90 1.08 -12.84
C ARG A 468 5.28 0.61 -12.39
N GLY A 469 6.31 0.77 -13.23
CA GLY A 469 7.68 0.45 -12.89
C GLY A 469 8.21 1.24 -11.68
N TYR A 470 7.90 2.53 -11.59
CA TYR A 470 8.26 3.38 -10.43
C TYR A 470 7.31 3.23 -9.23
N PHE A 471 6.16 2.61 -9.42
CA PHE A 471 5.18 2.33 -8.37
C PHE A 471 5.44 1.00 -7.68
N ASP A 472 6.07 0.03 -8.35
CA ASP A 472 6.24 -1.31 -7.80
C ASP A 472 7.13 -1.32 -6.55
N ARG A 473 6.56 -1.76 -5.43
CA ARG A 473 7.17 -1.70 -4.10
C ARG A 473 8.24 -2.78 -3.89
N SER A 474 8.29 -3.80 -4.74
CA SER A 474 9.35 -4.82 -4.71
C SER A 474 10.65 -4.35 -5.36
N ASN A 475 10.62 -3.26 -6.13
CA ASN A 475 11.80 -2.70 -6.78
C ASN A 475 12.39 -1.54 -5.94
N GLN A 476 13.71 -1.51 -5.83
CA GLN A 476 14.51 -0.48 -5.12
C GLN A 476 14.30 0.97 -5.64
N GLN A 477 13.54 1.16 -6.73
CA GLN A 477 13.32 2.45 -7.40
C GLN A 477 11.95 3.09 -7.12
N PHE A 478 11.32 2.82 -5.97
CA PHE A 478 10.04 3.47 -5.64
C PHE A 478 10.21 5.00 -5.57
N ASN A 479 9.80 5.69 -6.63
CA ASN A 479 9.83 7.16 -6.71
C ASN A 479 8.41 7.66 -6.95
N ARG A 480 7.72 7.97 -5.85
CA ARG A 480 6.33 8.41 -5.87
C ARG A 480 6.08 9.62 -6.78
N LYS A 481 7.00 10.60 -6.79
CA LYS A 481 6.87 11.82 -7.61
C LYS A 481 6.91 11.48 -9.11
N GLN A 482 7.86 10.65 -9.52
CA GLN A 482 7.98 10.20 -10.91
C GLN A 482 6.81 9.28 -11.31
N ALA A 483 6.37 8.39 -10.42
CA ALA A 483 5.22 7.53 -10.68
C ALA A 483 3.95 8.34 -10.95
N PHE A 484 3.66 9.39 -10.16
CA PHE A 484 2.56 10.32 -10.44
C PHE A 484 2.74 11.09 -11.74
N ALA A 485 3.94 11.62 -12.01
CA ALA A 485 4.22 12.39 -13.22
C ALA A 485 3.97 11.54 -14.49
N TYR A 486 4.44 10.30 -14.50
CA TYR A 486 4.18 9.38 -15.60
C TYR A 486 2.71 8.96 -15.67
N ALA A 487 2.05 8.67 -14.53
CA ALA A 487 0.64 8.28 -14.54
C ALA A 487 -0.28 9.39 -15.07
N TYR A 488 -0.02 10.66 -14.71
CA TYR A 488 -0.79 11.78 -15.26
C TYR A 488 -0.49 12.07 -16.72
N THR A 489 0.76 11.88 -17.17
CA THR A 489 1.12 11.98 -18.60
C THR A 489 0.47 10.86 -19.41
N ALA A 490 0.38 9.65 -18.84
CA ALA A 490 -0.35 8.54 -19.43
C ALA A 490 -1.84 8.89 -19.55
N PHE A 491 -2.44 9.44 -18.50
CA PHE A 491 -3.84 9.85 -18.47
C PHE A 491 -4.15 11.03 -19.41
N SER A 492 -3.24 11.98 -19.59
CA SER A 492 -3.42 13.07 -20.55
C SER A 492 -3.39 12.59 -22.00
N SER A 493 -2.65 11.50 -22.26
CA SER A 493 -2.56 10.83 -23.56
C SER A 493 -3.80 9.98 -23.85
N ASP A 494 -4.27 9.21 -22.86
CA ASP A 494 -5.49 8.40 -22.95
C ASP A 494 -6.31 8.52 -21.66
N LYS A 495 -7.40 9.29 -21.74
CA LYS A 495 -8.28 9.60 -20.60
C LYS A 495 -9.30 8.49 -20.32
N LYS A 496 -9.57 7.62 -21.30
CA LYS A 496 -10.60 6.57 -21.20
C LYS A 496 -9.98 5.20 -20.81
N ALA A 497 -8.67 5.02 -20.91
CA ALA A 497 -7.98 3.79 -20.53
C ALA A 497 -8.20 3.38 -19.05
N ALA A 498 -8.96 2.32 -18.84
CA ALA A 498 -9.29 1.78 -17.51
C ALA A 498 -8.04 1.41 -16.69
N TYR A 499 -7.01 0.83 -17.33
CA TYR A 499 -5.78 0.42 -16.66
C TYR A 499 -4.93 1.61 -16.14
N ILE A 500 -4.97 2.75 -16.84
CA ILE A 500 -4.33 4.01 -16.40
C ILE A 500 -5.10 4.60 -15.22
N LEU A 501 -6.44 4.66 -15.34
CA LEU A 501 -7.32 5.14 -14.27
C LEU A 501 -7.17 4.32 -12.99
N ASN A 502 -7.11 2.99 -13.10
CA ASN A 502 -6.90 2.12 -11.94
C ASN A 502 -5.49 2.29 -11.34
N THR A 503 -4.47 2.55 -12.16
CA THR A 503 -3.12 2.85 -11.68
C THR A 503 -3.07 4.17 -10.91
N LEU A 504 -3.75 5.21 -11.42
CA LEU A 504 -3.92 6.47 -10.70
C LEU A 504 -4.66 6.27 -9.38
N SER A 505 -5.71 5.45 -9.36
CA SER A 505 -6.43 5.11 -8.14
C SER A 505 -5.50 4.49 -7.09
N ASN A 506 -4.72 3.49 -7.47
CA ASN A 506 -3.78 2.81 -6.58
C ASN A 506 -2.67 3.75 -6.08
N LEU A 507 -2.14 4.62 -6.95
CA LEU A 507 -1.16 5.63 -6.56
C LEU A 507 -1.72 6.62 -5.52
N HIS A 508 -2.95 7.08 -5.70
CA HIS A 508 -3.62 7.98 -4.75
C HIS A 508 -3.96 7.28 -3.44
N LEU A 509 -4.40 6.02 -3.49
CA LEU A 509 -4.66 5.19 -2.31
C LEU A 509 -3.39 5.05 -1.46
N ASP A 510 -2.27 4.74 -2.11
CA ASP A 510 -0.95 4.62 -1.48
C ASP A 510 -0.42 5.95 -0.93
N ASN A 511 -0.81 7.07 -1.54
CA ASN A 511 -0.50 8.41 -1.05
C ASN A 511 -1.50 8.92 -0.01
N ASN A 512 -2.40 8.06 0.50
CA ASN A 512 -3.45 8.39 1.46
C ASN A 512 -4.44 9.48 0.98
N ASN A 513 -4.52 9.71 -0.34
CA ASN A 513 -5.46 10.63 -0.98
C ASN A 513 -6.72 9.86 -1.40
N ILE A 514 -7.51 9.44 -0.41
CA ILE A 514 -8.57 8.45 -0.62
C ILE A 514 -9.69 8.96 -1.55
N ASP A 515 -10.04 10.25 -1.53
CA ASP A 515 -11.11 10.81 -2.38
C ASP A 515 -10.73 10.74 -3.87
N SER A 516 -9.50 11.12 -4.21
CA SER A 516 -8.96 10.98 -5.57
C SER A 516 -8.88 9.50 -5.98
N ALA A 517 -8.47 8.62 -5.06
CA ALA A 517 -8.44 7.18 -5.33
C ALA A 517 -9.82 6.63 -5.69
N ILE A 518 -10.86 7.01 -4.94
CA ILE A 518 -12.26 6.64 -5.22
C ILE A 518 -12.72 7.21 -6.56
N TYR A 519 -12.40 8.46 -6.85
CA TYR A 519 -12.77 9.13 -8.11
C TYR A 519 -12.23 8.36 -9.32
N TYR A 520 -10.93 8.04 -9.33
CA TYR A 520 -10.31 7.33 -10.44
C TYR A 520 -10.75 5.87 -10.53
N ALA A 521 -10.97 5.17 -9.42
CA ALA A 521 -11.50 3.80 -9.45
C ALA A 521 -12.93 3.76 -10.02
N LYS A 522 -13.81 4.71 -9.65
CA LYS A 522 -15.15 4.81 -10.23
C LYS A 522 -15.10 5.08 -11.73
N LYS A 523 -14.19 5.95 -12.19
CA LYS A 523 -13.97 6.17 -13.62
C LYS A 523 -13.48 4.91 -14.32
N ALA A 524 -12.56 4.15 -13.71
CA ALA A 524 -12.10 2.88 -14.25
C ALA A 524 -13.24 1.86 -14.37
N ILE A 525 -14.18 1.83 -13.41
CA ILE A 525 -15.39 0.99 -13.48
C ILE A 525 -16.33 1.42 -14.61
N VAL A 526 -16.50 2.73 -14.85
CA VAL A 526 -17.30 3.20 -15.99
C VAL A 526 -16.64 2.80 -17.31
N ALA A 527 -15.31 2.89 -17.37
CA ALA A 527 -14.54 2.50 -18.56
C ALA A 527 -14.48 0.98 -18.79
N ALA A 528 -14.47 0.16 -17.73
CA ALA A 528 -14.42 -1.30 -17.83
C ALA A 528 -15.24 -1.97 -16.70
N PRO A 529 -16.58 -1.96 -16.76
CA PRO A 529 -17.46 -2.54 -15.74
C PRO A 529 -17.26 -4.02 -15.45
N LYS A 530 -16.74 -4.81 -16.41
CA LYS A 530 -16.47 -6.24 -16.17
C LYS A 530 -15.08 -6.52 -15.60
N TRP A 531 -14.25 -5.50 -15.41
CA TRP A 531 -12.89 -5.66 -14.92
C TRP A 531 -12.84 -5.60 -13.39
N ARG A 532 -12.31 -6.66 -12.74
CA ARG A 532 -12.41 -6.80 -11.28
C ARG A 532 -11.51 -5.86 -10.46
N TYR A 533 -10.34 -5.46 -10.98
CA TYR A 533 -9.36 -4.72 -10.18
C TYR A 533 -9.86 -3.36 -9.66
N PRO A 534 -10.56 -2.52 -10.45
CA PRO A 534 -11.16 -1.28 -9.95
C PRO A 534 -12.09 -1.47 -8.74
N TYR A 535 -12.83 -2.58 -8.67
CA TYR A 535 -13.68 -2.91 -7.52
C TYR A 535 -12.84 -3.24 -6.29
N VAL A 536 -11.73 -3.95 -6.44
CA VAL A 536 -10.76 -4.20 -5.36
C VAL A 536 -10.15 -2.89 -4.87
N SER A 537 -9.75 -1.99 -5.77
CA SER A 537 -9.23 -0.67 -5.43
C SER A 537 -10.25 0.16 -4.62
N LEU A 538 -11.53 0.15 -5.01
CA LEU A 538 -12.60 0.77 -4.21
C LEU A 538 -12.77 0.10 -2.85
N ALA A 539 -12.72 -1.23 -2.78
CA ALA A 539 -12.83 -1.95 -1.53
C ALA A 539 -11.71 -1.54 -0.55
N PHE A 540 -10.47 -1.41 -1.03
CA PHE A 540 -9.35 -0.88 -0.24
C PHE A 540 -9.55 0.59 0.16
N CYS A 541 -10.07 1.45 -0.71
CA CYS A 541 -10.39 2.83 -0.36
C CYS A 541 -11.39 2.90 0.80
N TYR A 542 -12.49 2.14 0.73
CA TYR A 542 -13.50 2.10 1.79
C TYR A 542 -13.02 1.41 3.06
N LYS A 543 -12.09 0.45 2.96
CA LYS A 543 -11.36 -0.10 4.11
C LYS A 543 -10.58 1.00 4.82
N SER A 544 -9.82 1.83 4.10
CA SER A 544 -9.06 2.95 4.68
C SER A 544 -9.95 4.01 5.34
N LEU A 545 -11.18 4.20 4.83
CA LEU A 545 -12.20 5.06 5.46
C LEU A 545 -12.97 4.39 6.62
N ASN A 546 -12.61 3.15 6.99
CA ASN A 546 -13.33 2.34 7.98
C ASN A 546 -14.84 2.14 7.68
N LYS A 547 -15.24 2.23 6.41
CA LYS A 547 -16.62 2.01 5.95
C LYS A 547 -16.82 0.54 5.60
N LYS A 548 -17.12 -0.26 6.62
CA LYS A 548 -17.12 -1.74 6.54
C LYS A 548 -18.08 -2.31 5.49
N ASP A 549 -19.32 -1.85 5.46
CA ASP A 549 -20.33 -2.38 4.54
C ASP A 549 -19.99 -2.07 3.08
N SER A 550 -19.49 -0.87 2.81
CA SER A 550 -19.03 -0.47 1.49
C SER A 550 -17.84 -1.33 1.03
N ALA A 551 -16.85 -1.55 1.90
CA ALA A 551 -15.69 -2.38 1.56
C ALA A 551 -16.11 -3.82 1.21
N LEU A 552 -16.97 -4.45 2.03
CA LEU A 552 -17.49 -5.80 1.76
C LEU A 552 -18.29 -5.84 0.46
N LYS A 553 -19.16 -4.86 0.22
CA LYS A 553 -19.94 -4.76 -1.03
C LYS A 553 -19.02 -4.82 -2.27
N TYR A 554 -17.92 -4.09 -2.27
CA TYR A 554 -17.01 -4.04 -3.42
C TYR A 554 -16.12 -5.28 -3.53
N TYR A 555 -15.70 -5.90 -2.42
CA TYR A 555 -15.03 -7.21 -2.48
C TYR A 555 -15.94 -8.30 -3.06
N TYR A 556 -17.20 -8.37 -2.62
CA TYR A 556 -18.16 -9.32 -3.19
C TYR A 556 -18.44 -9.04 -4.67
N LYS A 557 -18.55 -7.76 -5.07
CA LYS A 557 -18.68 -7.42 -6.50
C LYS A 557 -17.47 -7.86 -7.33
N SER A 558 -16.25 -7.77 -6.78
CA SER A 558 -15.06 -8.28 -7.46
C SER A 558 -15.12 -9.80 -7.66
N ILE A 559 -15.61 -10.54 -6.65
CA ILE A 559 -15.79 -12.00 -6.70
C ILE A 559 -16.94 -12.39 -7.64
N ASP A 560 -18.04 -11.63 -7.69
CA ASP A 560 -19.17 -11.90 -8.58
C ASP A 560 -18.76 -11.82 -10.07
N LEU A 561 -17.77 -10.98 -10.39
CA LEU A 561 -17.25 -10.83 -11.76
C LEU A 561 -16.40 -12.03 -12.20
N ASP A 562 -15.62 -12.62 -11.29
CA ASP A 562 -14.90 -13.88 -11.52
C ASP A 562 -14.91 -14.74 -10.25
N PRO A 563 -15.91 -15.63 -10.09
CA PRO A 563 -16.05 -16.48 -8.91
C PRO A 563 -14.94 -17.52 -8.76
N THR A 564 -14.23 -17.83 -9.86
CA THR A 564 -13.19 -18.88 -9.91
C THR A 564 -11.80 -18.36 -9.58
N TYR A 565 -11.62 -17.03 -9.56
CA TYR A 565 -10.35 -16.41 -9.26
C TYR A 565 -10.00 -16.45 -7.77
N ALA A 566 -9.03 -17.30 -7.42
CA ALA A 566 -8.65 -17.56 -6.04
C ALA A 566 -8.13 -16.31 -5.28
N ASP A 567 -7.38 -15.42 -5.92
CA ASP A 567 -6.80 -14.28 -5.21
C ASP A 567 -7.85 -13.25 -4.77
N ALA A 568 -9.02 -13.19 -5.40
CA ALA A 568 -10.13 -12.37 -4.90
C ALA A 568 -10.64 -12.86 -3.53
N TRP A 569 -10.60 -14.18 -3.28
CA TRP A 569 -10.90 -14.74 -1.96
C TRP A 569 -9.78 -14.48 -0.95
N VAL A 570 -8.53 -14.40 -1.40
CA VAL A 570 -7.39 -13.96 -0.57
C VAL A 570 -7.56 -12.51 -0.14
N ASP A 571 -7.91 -11.60 -1.07
CA ASP A 571 -8.18 -10.19 -0.78
C ASP A 571 -9.28 -10.03 0.29
N LEU A 572 -10.37 -10.79 0.16
CA LEU A 572 -11.45 -10.81 1.15
C LEU A 572 -11.00 -11.40 2.50
N GLY A 573 -10.17 -12.44 2.49
CA GLY A 573 -9.56 -13.00 3.70
C GLY A 573 -8.68 -12.00 4.44
N HIS A 574 -7.86 -11.24 3.70
CA HIS A 574 -7.04 -10.13 4.23
C HIS A 574 -7.90 -9.07 4.89
N TYR A 575 -9.06 -8.76 4.30
CA TYR A 575 -10.01 -7.83 4.86
C TYR A 575 -10.59 -8.34 6.20
N TYR A 576 -11.07 -9.58 6.26
CA TYR A 576 -11.56 -10.18 7.51
C TYR A 576 -10.47 -10.24 8.60
N TYR A 577 -9.24 -10.55 8.22
CA TYR A 577 -8.10 -10.52 9.14
C TYR A 577 -7.89 -9.12 9.74
N SER A 578 -7.92 -8.08 8.91
CA SER A 578 -7.81 -6.69 9.39
C SER A 578 -8.94 -6.23 10.31
N MET A 579 -10.08 -6.93 10.30
CA MET A 579 -11.19 -6.73 11.25
C MET A 579 -11.03 -7.53 12.55
N GLY A 580 -9.95 -8.30 12.72
CA GLY A 580 -9.76 -9.22 13.84
C GLY A 580 -10.60 -10.50 13.75
N LYS A 581 -11.26 -10.76 12.61
CA LYS A 581 -12.12 -11.94 12.41
C LYS A 581 -11.31 -13.10 11.83
N THR A 582 -10.42 -13.66 12.64
CA THR A 582 -9.43 -14.66 12.22
C THR A 582 -10.06 -15.93 11.62
N ASP A 583 -11.12 -16.49 12.21
CA ASP A 583 -11.77 -17.70 11.66
C ASP A 583 -12.43 -17.44 10.30
N SER A 584 -13.05 -16.27 10.13
CA SER A 584 -13.60 -15.86 8.84
C SER A 584 -12.49 -15.71 7.79
N ALA A 585 -11.33 -15.14 8.17
CA ALA A 585 -10.18 -15.02 7.28
C ALA A 585 -9.66 -16.39 6.83
N ILE A 586 -9.47 -17.33 7.77
CA ILE A 586 -9.06 -18.72 7.47
C ILE A 586 -10.05 -19.37 6.50
N ALA A 587 -11.36 -19.23 6.74
CA ALA A 587 -12.37 -19.81 5.86
C ALA A 587 -12.30 -19.25 4.42
N LYS A 588 -12.03 -17.95 4.25
CA LYS A 588 -11.85 -17.34 2.92
C LYS A 588 -10.56 -17.78 2.25
N TYR A 589 -9.45 -17.89 2.99
CA TYR A 589 -8.21 -18.45 2.45
C TYR A 589 -8.34 -19.94 2.10
N GLN A 590 -9.08 -20.72 2.89
CA GLN A 590 -9.38 -22.12 2.55
C GLN A 590 -10.26 -22.21 1.30
N LYS A 591 -11.21 -21.28 1.13
CA LYS A 591 -11.96 -21.18 -0.13
C LYS A 591 -11.03 -20.88 -1.31
N ALA A 592 -10.08 -19.95 -1.15
CA ALA A 592 -9.04 -19.70 -2.15
C ALA A 592 -8.24 -20.98 -2.45
N LEU A 593 -7.80 -21.73 -1.43
CA LEU A 593 -7.08 -23.00 -1.60
C LEU A 593 -7.92 -24.14 -2.19
N SER A 594 -9.25 -24.09 -2.06
CA SER A 594 -10.14 -25.06 -2.70
C SER A 594 -10.31 -24.80 -4.20
N LEU A 595 -10.16 -23.54 -4.61
CA LEU A 595 -10.16 -23.13 -6.01
C LEU A 595 -8.77 -23.30 -6.63
N ASP A 596 -7.73 -22.98 -5.87
CA ASP A 596 -6.33 -23.07 -6.25
C ASP A 596 -5.48 -23.67 -5.10
N PRO A 597 -5.25 -24.98 -5.11
CA PRO A 597 -4.44 -25.65 -4.09
C PRO A 597 -2.98 -25.17 -4.01
N SER A 598 -2.47 -24.53 -5.08
CA SER A 598 -1.10 -24.02 -5.22
C SER A 598 -0.97 -22.54 -4.84
N ASN A 599 -2.02 -21.90 -4.32
CA ASN A 599 -1.98 -20.49 -3.98
C ASN A 599 -1.00 -20.21 -2.82
N VAL A 600 0.15 -19.61 -3.14
CA VAL A 600 1.22 -19.28 -2.19
C VAL A 600 0.76 -18.27 -1.15
N TYR A 601 0.00 -17.25 -1.55
CA TYR A 601 -0.48 -16.22 -0.64
C TYR A 601 -1.46 -16.79 0.38
N ALA A 602 -2.46 -17.56 -0.07
CA ALA A 602 -3.44 -18.18 0.83
C ALA A 602 -2.77 -19.12 1.83
N SER A 603 -1.87 -20.00 1.37
CA SER A 603 -1.14 -20.91 2.27
C SER A 603 -0.25 -20.15 3.26
N ASN A 604 0.54 -19.17 2.79
CA ASN A 604 1.36 -18.33 3.66
C ASN A 604 0.54 -17.56 4.71
N ASN A 605 -0.58 -16.96 4.30
CA ASN A 605 -1.43 -16.20 5.21
C ASN A 605 -2.07 -17.10 6.26
N ILE A 606 -2.56 -18.29 5.89
CA ILE A 606 -3.04 -19.28 6.86
C ILE A 606 -1.91 -19.70 7.82
N GLY A 607 -0.68 -19.89 7.31
CA GLY A 607 0.51 -20.16 8.11
C GLY A 607 0.70 -19.11 9.21
N TRP A 608 0.70 -17.83 8.85
CA TRP A 608 0.78 -16.72 9.82
C TRP A 608 -0.38 -16.71 10.83
N LEU A 609 -1.61 -16.99 10.40
CA LEU A 609 -2.75 -17.04 11.33
C LEU A 609 -2.63 -18.18 12.35
N TYR A 610 -2.07 -19.32 11.97
CA TYR A 610 -1.80 -20.42 12.91
C TYR A 610 -0.57 -20.17 13.78
N HIS A 611 0.46 -19.52 13.24
CA HIS A 611 1.60 -19.02 14.00
C HIS A 611 1.15 -18.11 15.15
N ASP A 612 0.27 -17.13 14.85
CA ASP A 612 -0.24 -16.20 15.86
C ASP A 612 -1.16 -16.87 16.89
N ARG A 613 -1.79 -17.99 16.52
CA ARG A 613 -2.54 -18.88 17.44
C ARG A 613 -1.64 -19.82 18.25
N LYS A 614 -0.33 -19.83 18.00
CA LYS A 614 0.65 -20.78 18.56
C LYS A 614 0.36 -22.24 18.20
N ASP A 615 -0.38 -22.49 17.12
CA ASP A 615 -0.52 -23.83 16.52
C ASP A 615 0.60 -24.00 15.49
N PHE A 616 1.82 -24.23 15.99
CA PHE A 616 3.02 -24.27 15.17
C PHE A 616 3.00 -25.45 14.17
N THR A 617 2.36 -26.56 14.52
CA THR A 617 2.23 -27.72 13.61
C THR A 617 1.50 -27.37 12.31
N LYS A 618 0.38 -26.65 12.39
CA LYS A 618 -0.33 -26.19 11.19
C LYS A 618 0.39 -25.03 10.51
N SER A 619 0.99 -24.12 11.29
CA SER A 619 1.84 -23.06 10.75
C SER A 619 2.91 -23.62 9.81
N GLU A 620 3.68 -24.60 10.30
CA GLU A 620 4.70 -25.29 9.53
C GLU A 620 4.14 -25.95 8.27
N TYR A 621 3.03 -26.67 8.39
CA TYR A 621 2.39 -27.35 7.27
C TYR A 621 2.05 -26.37 6.15
N TYR A 622 1.40 -25.26 6.47
CA TYR A 622 0.96 -24.29 5.48
C TYR A 622 2.12 -23.48 4.89
N PHE A 623 3.16 -23.15 5.67
CA PHE A 623 4.36 -22.53 5.11
C PHE A 623 5.13 -23.48 4.19
N LYS A 624 5.32 -24.76 4.57
CA LYS A 624 5.93 -25.78 3.70
C LYS A 624 5.11 -25.98 2.43
N LYS A 625 3.77 -25.97 2.52
CA LYS A 625 2.88 -26.01 1.34
C LYS A 625 3.08 -24.80 0.42
N SER A 626 3.23 -23.60 0.97
CA SER A 626 3.53 -22.40 0.18
C SER A 626 4.90 -22.49 -0.52
N ILE A 627 5.92 -23.03 0.16
CA ILE A 627 7.27 -23.22 -0.40
C ILE A 627 7.25 -24.27 -1.52
N ALA A 628 6.50 -25.36 -1.34
CA ALA A 628 6.35 -26.39 -2.36
C ALA A 628 5.65 -25.87 -3.63
N ALA A 629 4.75 -24.89 -3.48
CA ALA A 629 4.06 -24.25 -4.61
C ALA A 629 4.95 -23.26 -5.37
N ASP A 630 5.73 -22.40 -4.68
CA ASP A 630 6.80 -21.61 -5.31
C ASP A 630 8.04 -21.52 -4.39
N PRO A 631 9.13 -22.23 -4.72
CA PRO A 631 10.38 -22.17 -3.95
C PRO A 631 11.04 -20.80 -3.90
N ARG A 632 10.60 -19.83 -4.72
CA ARG A 632 11.10 -18.45 -4.74
C ARG A 632 10.27 -17.52 -3.84
N PHE A 633 9.20 -18.00 -3.22
CA PHE A 633 8.38 -17.17 -2.34
C PHE A 633 9.02 -17.02 -0.95
N ILE A 634 9.94 -16.06 -0.82
CA ILE A 634 10.79 -15.83 0.37
C ILE A 634 9.99 -15.64 1.67
N ASN A 635 8.79 -15.06 1.60
CA ASN A 635 7.96 -14.78 2.78
C ASN A 635 7.56 -16.04 3.53
N ALA A 636 7.33 -17.16 2.83
CA ALA A 636 7.00 -18.43 3.48
C ALA A 636 8.21 -19.05 4.20
N TYR A 637 9.43 -18.87 3.68
CA TYR A 637 10.64 -19.29 4.40
C TYR A 637 10.86 -18.47 5.67
N ASN A 638 10.64 -17.15 5.61
CA ASN A 638 10.72 -16.28 6.79
C ASN A 638 9.65 -16.65 7.84
N GLY A 639 8.41 -16.92 7.41
CA GLY A 639 7.34 -17.39 8.31
C GLY A 639 7.65 -18.73 8.96
N LEU A 640 8.18 -19.68 8.19
CA LEU A 640 8.59 -20.99 8.71
C LEU A 640 9.78 -20.88 9.67
N ALA A 641 10.80 -20.11 9.31
CA ALA A 641 11.96 -19.90 10.16
C ALA A 641 11.60 -19.18 11.46
N LYS A 642 10.65 -18.23 11.43
CA LYS A 642 10.13 -17.60 12.64
C LYS A 642 9.30 -18.57 13.49
N THR A 643 8.52 -19.44 12.87
CA THR A 643 7.81 -20.53 13.56
C THR A 643 8.82 -21.40 14.34
N PHE A 644 9.88 -21.86 13.68
CA PHE A 644 10.94 -22.62 14.34
C PHE A 644 11.68 -21.83 15.42
N PHE A 645 11.87 -20.52 15.25
CA PHE A 645 12.48 -19.67 16.27
C PHE A 645 11.63 -19.64 17.55
N GLU A 646 10.31 -19.46 17.44
CA GLU A 646 9.38 -19.45 18.59
C GLU A 646 9.30 -20.83 19.28
N GLU A 647 9.53 -21.93 18.55
CA GLU A 647 9.64 -23.29 19.09
C GLU A 647 11.02 -23.61 19.70
N GLY A 648 12.02 -22.74 19.52
CA GLY A 648 13.40 -22.96 19.97
C GLY A 648 14.24 -23.86 19.05
N LEU A 649 13.74 -24.20 17.85
CA LEU A 649 14.38 -25.05 16.85
C LEU A 649 15.29 -24.24 15.91
N PHE A 650 16.32 -23.60 16.46
CA PHE A 650 17.16 -22.64 15.73
C PHE A 650 17.92 -23.24 14.53
N ASP A 651 18.35 -24.50 14.61
CA ASP A 651 19.04 -25.15 13.49
C ASP A 651 18.11 -25.39 12.30
N SER A 652 16.85 -25.72 12.55
CA SER A 652 15.83 -25.85 11.50
C SER A 652 15.58 -24.50 10.82
N ALA A 653 15.49 -23.41 11.58
CA ALA A 653 15.37 -22.06 11.02
C ALA A 653 16.57 -21.73 10.09
N ARG A 654 17.79 -22.04 10.51
CA ARG A 654 19.02 -21.83 9.71
C ARG A 654 19.01 -22.63 8.40
N ILE A 655 18.62 -23.90 8.45
CA ILE A 655 18.51 -24.76 7.25
C ILE A 655 17.54 -24.15 6.24
N TYR A 656 16.38 -23.69 6.68
CA TYR A 656 15.40 -23.11 5.76
C TYR A 656 15.82 -21.75 5.20
N TYR A 657 16.56 -20.95 5.97
CA TYR A 657 17.20 -19.76 5.39
C TYR A 657 18.30 -20.09 4.37
N SER A 658 19.07 -21.17 4.56
CA SER A 658 20.02 -21.66 3.54
C SER A 658 19.29 -22.06 2.26
N LYS A 659 18.19 -22.80 2.37
CA LYS A 659 17.34 -23.15 1.22
C LYS A 659 16.77 -21.92 0.54
N ALA A 660 16.34 -20.92 1.30
CA ALA A 660 15.89 -19.65 0.75
C ALA A 660 17.02 -18.93 -0.02
N PHE A 661 18.24 -18.97 0.52
CA PHE A 661 19.42 -18.42 -0.12
C PHE A 661 19.76 -19.12 -1.42
N GLU A 662 19.55 -20.43 -1.55
CA GLU A 662 19.76 -21.16 -2.80
C GLU A 662 18.71 -20.78 -3.86
N ASN A 663 17.42 -20.78 -3.47
CA ASN A 663 16.29 -20.70 -4.40
C ASN A 663 15.91 -19.26 -4.82
N TYR A 664 16.13 -18.26 -3.97
CA TYR A 664 15.70 -16.88 -4.27
C TYR A 664 16.77 -16.10 -5.05
N LYS A 665 16.38 -15.38 -6.11
CA LYS A 665 17.32 -14.69 -7.01
C LYS A 665 18.07 -13.54 -6.32
N ASP A 666 17.36 -12.71 -5.56
CA ASP A 666 17.96 -11.56 -4.89
C ASP A 666 18.51 -11.92 -3.50
N LYS A 667 19.82 -12.17 -3.48
CA LYS A 667 20.54 -12.58 -2.27
C LYS A 667 20.62 -11.47 -1.21
N SER A 668 20.43 -10.20 -1.57
CA SER A 668 20.47 -9.08 -0.61
C SER A 668 19.31 -9.17 0.40
N ILE A 669 18.10 -9.45 -0.09
CA ILE A 669 16.89 -9.63 0.72
C ILE A 669 17.02 -10.84 1.65
N VAL A 670 17.55 -11.97 1.15
CA VAL A 670 17.74 -13.18 1.98
C VAL A 670 18.72 -12.91 3.11
N ASN A 671 19.87 -12.30 2.82
CA ASN A 671 20.86 -11.93 3.84
C ASN A 671 20.28 -10.98 4.90
N ASN A 672 19.36 -10.08 4.52
CA ASN A 672 18.66 -9.22 5.47
C ASN A 672 17.72 -10.00 6.41
N TYR A 673 16.99 -11.01 5.91
CA TYR A 673 16.19 -11.89 6.78
C TYR A 673 17.06 -12.73 7.71
N ILE A 674 18.17 -13.28 7.21
CA ILE A 674 19.14 -14.03 8.03
C ILE A 674 19.75 -13.13 9.11
N GLY A 675 20.12 -11.90 8.74
CA GLY A 675 20.62 -10.90 9.68
C GLY A 675 19.61 -10.59 10.78
N LYS A 676 18.32 -10.43 10.44
CA LYS A 676 17.25 -10.21 11.42
C LYS A 676 17.10 -11.41 12.36
N PHE A 677 17.16 -12.62 11.84
CA PHE A 677 17.15 -13.84 12.64
C PHE A 677 18.30 -13.87 13.67
N PHE A 678 19.53 -13.60 13.26
CA PHE A 678 20.66 -13.55 14.20
C PHE A 678 20.58 -12.39 15.19
N ARG A 679 20.02 -11.24 14.79
CA ARG A 679 19.75 -10.12 15.68
C ARG A 679 18.73 -10.52 16.75
N ASP A 680 17.66 -11.23 16.37
CA ASP A 680 16.62 -11.68 17.29
C ASP A 680 17.17 -12.78 18.25
N LEU A 681 18.16 -13.57 17.81
CA LEU A 681 18.98 -14.45 18.67
C LEU A 681 19.98 -13.69 19.58
N LYS A 682 20.08 -12.35 19.46
CA LYS A 682 21.11 -11.51 20.09
C LYS A 682 22.55 -11.85 19.69
N ALA A 683 22.74 -12.60 18.61
CA ALA A 683 24.04 -12.90 18.00
C ALA A 683 24.46 -11.74 17.08
N TYR A 684 24.74 -10.58 17.68
CA TYR A 684 24.93 -9.32 16.97
C TYR A 684 26.09 -9.33 15.97
N ASP A 685 27.17 -10.08 16.22
CA ASP A 685 28.31 -10.17 15.31
C ASP A 685 27.94 -10.88 14.01
N SER A 686 27.26 -12.04 14.10
CA SER A 686 26.73 -12.74 12.93
C SER A 686 25.72 -11.87 12.18
N ALA A 687 24.82 -11.19 12.91
CA ALA A 687 23.85 -10.30 12.31
C ALA A 687 24.52 -9.16 11.51
N LYS A 688 25.56 -8.53 12.05
CA LYS A 688 26.36 -7.49 11.35
C LYS A 688 26.98 -8.04 10.06
N VAL A 689 27.49 -9.27 10.06
CA VAL A 689 28.07 -9.90 8.86
C VAL A 689 27.03 -10.00 7.75
N TYR A 690 25.87 -10.59 8.05
CA TYR A 690 24.82 -10.77 7.04
C TYR A 690 24.24 -9.44 6.55
N PHE A 691 24.03 -8.46 7.42
CA PHE A 691 23.58 -7.14 6.97
C PHE A 691 24.64 -6.40 6.13
N ARG A 692 25.94 -6.56 6.42
CA ARG A 692 27.02 -6.04 5.56
C ARG A 692 27.04 -6.72 4.20
N MET A 693 26.84 -8.05 4.15
CA MET A 693 26.70 -8.76 2.88
C MET A 693 25.51 -8.26 2.07
N ALA A 694 24.36 -8.03 2.71
CA ALA A 694 23.20 -7.44 2.06
C ALA A 694 23.50 -6.04 1.48
N ALA A 695 24.12 -5.16 2.28
CA ALA A 695 24.51 -3.81 1.86
C ALA A 695 25.61 -3.78 0.77
N ASN A 696 26.48 -4.79 0.72
CA ASN A 696 27.51 -4.90 -0.32
C ASN A 696 26.92 -5.38 -1.65
N LEU A 697 25.94 -6.29 -1.59
CA LEU A 697 25.24 -6.79 -2.78
C LEU A 697 24.33 -5.72 -3.39
N ASP A 698 23.64 -4.96 -2.54
CA ASP A 698 22.87 -3.79 -2.95
C ASP A 698 23.21 -2.57 -2.07
N PRO A 699 24.07 -1.66 -2.57
CA PRO A 699 24.40 -0.41 -1.90
C PRO A 699 23.24 0.59 -1.77
N THR A 700 22.12 0.35 -2.45
CA THR A 700 20.89 1.15 -2.34
C THR A 700 19.87 0.54 -1.37
N TYR A 701 20.18 -0.61 -0.74
CA TYR A 701 19.25 -1.26 0.18
C TYR A 701 19.19 -0.59 1.54
N GLU A 702 18.22 0.32 1.72
CA GLU A 702 18.03 1.09 2.94
C GLU A 702 17.94 0.21 4.20
N ASP A 703 17.16 -0.86 4.17
CA ASP A 703 16.90 -1.73 5.32
C ASP A 703 18.17 -2.36 5.88
N ALA A 704 19.14 -2.71 5.03
CA ALA A 704 20.39 -3.31 5.46
C ALA A 704 21.20 -2.32 6.33
N PHE A 705 21.27 -1.06 5.90
CA PHE A 705 21.94 0.00 6.66
C PHE A 705 21.16 0.39 7.92
N ASN A 706 19.83 0.45 7.87
CA ASN A 706 19.00 0.67 9.06
C ASN A 706 19.22 -0.44 10.10
N ASN A 707 19.27 -1.71 9.67
CA ASN A 707 19.50 -2.82 10.59
C ASN A 707 20.92 -2.82 11.17
N LEU A 708 21.95 -2.47 10.39
CA LEU A 708 23.30 -2.24 10.91
C LEU A 708 23.32 -1.11 11.95
N GLY A 709 22.61 -0.02 11.67
CA GLY A 709 22.46 1.10 12.59
C GLY A 709 21.79 0.68 13.90
N HIS A 710 20.71 -0.10 13.84
CA HIS A 710 20.01 -0.62 15.01
C HIS A 710 20.83 -1.60 15.85
N ILE A 711 21.65 -2.45 15.22
CA ILE A 711 22.59 -3.29 15.98
C ILE A 711 23.62 -2.42 16.69
N SER A 712 24.24 -1.48 15.98
CA SER A 712 25.21 -0.58 16.59
C SER A 712 24.59 0.27 17.71
N GLU A 713 23.34 0.71 17.56
CA GLU A 713 22.55 1.36 18.62
C GLU A 713 22.37 0.43 19.84
N SER A 714 21.99 -0.83 19.61
CA SER A 714 21.80 -1.84 20.68
C SER A 714 23.10 -2.18 21.42
N LEU A 715 24.25 -2.01 20.76
CA LEU A 715 25.59 -2.17 21.33
C LEU A 715 26.14 -0.86 21.95
N ASN A 716 25.36 0.22 21.97
CA ASN A 716 25.77 1.58 22.37
C ASN A 716 26.92 2.18 21.54
N GLU A 717 27.16 1.66 20.33
CA GLU A 717 28.12 2.17 19.35
C GLU A 717 27.50 3.35 18.56
N PHE A 718 27.21 4.46 19.24
CA PHE A 718 26.41 5.54 18.66
C PHE A 718 27.01 6.18 17.39
N ASP A 719 28.35 6.24 17.27
CA ASP A 719 29.00 6.78 16.06
C ASP A 719 28.84 5.87 14.85
N SER A 720 28.98 4.56 15.05
CA SER A 720 28.69 3.55 14.01
C SER A 720 27.20 3.55 13.65
N ALA A 721 26.31 3.68 14.64
CA ALA A 721 24.87 3.79 14.40
C ALA A 721 24.53 4.99 13.50
N LYS A 722 25.03 6.19 13.84
CA LYS A 722 24.87 7.39 13.01
C LYS A 722 25.48 7.22 11.62
N PHE A 723 26.64 6.60 11.51
CA PHE A 723 27.29 6.32 10.22
C PHE A 723 26.39 5.47 9.33
N TYR A 724 25.86 4.36 9.85
CA TYR A 724 24.99 3.47 9.08
C TYR A 724 23.64 4.11 8.77
N PHE A 725 23.00 4.82 9.71
CA PHE A 725 21.76 5.55 9.39
C PHE A 725 21.96 6.67 8.36
N ARG A 726 23.12 7.33 8.33
CA ARG A 726 23.47 8.27 7.24
C ARG A 726 23.67 7.56 5.91
N LYS A 727 24.25 6.36 5.90
CA LYS A 727 24.30 5.52 4.68
C LYS A 727 22.89 5.11 4.23
N ALA A 728 21.97 4.82 5.15
CA ALA A 728 20.56 4.59 4.83
C ALA A 728 19.91 5.83 4.18
N LEU A 729 20.21 7.05 4.65
CA LEU A 729 19.76 8.28 3.99
C LEU A 729 20.39 8.51 2.61
N ILE A 730 21.64 8.11 2.40
CA ILE A 730 22.27 8.20 1.08
C ILE A 730 21.59 7.21 0.11
N ALA A 731 21.29 5.99 0.59
CA ALA A 731 20.57 4.98 -0.16
C ALA A 731 19.13 5.43 -0.48
N ASN A 732 18.43 6.01 0.48
CA ASN A 732 17.10 6.59 0.31
C ASN A 732 16.99 7.98 0.96
N PRO A 733 17.17 9.07 0.18
CA PRO A 733 17.09 10.44 0.68
C PRO A 733 15.70 10.85 1.20
N SER A 734 14.66 10.10 0.83
CA SER A 734 13.27 10.35 1.26
C SER A 734 12.83 9.43 2.41
N SER A 735 13.77 8.76 3.08
CA SER A 735 13.45 7.89 4.21
C SER A 735 13.18 8.68 5.50
N ALA A 736 11.90 8.75 5.90
CA ALA A 736 11.53 9.24 7.22
C ALA A 736 12.08 8.33 8.33
N ALA A 737 12.17 7.01 8.11
CA ALA A 737 12.68 6.04 9.09
C ALA A 737 14.14 6.31 9.46
N ALA A 738 15.00 6.59 8.47
CA ALA A 738 16.40 6.90 8.72
C ALA A 738 16.57 8.21 9.51
N PHE A 739 15.78 9.25 9.20
CA PHE A 739 15.76 10.49 9.99
C PHE A 739 15.29 10.25 11.44
N ILE A 740 14.24 9.44 11.65
CA ILE A 740 13.77 9.06 12.97
C ILE A 740 14.86 8.32 13.74
N ASN A 741 15.54 7.38 13.10
CA ASN A 741 16.57 6.57 13.74
C ASN A 741 17.78 7.43 14.16
N ILE A 742 18.21 8.38 13.32
CA ILE A 742 19.26 9.36 13.70
C ILE A 742 18.79 10.23 14.87
N GLY A 743 17.56 10.75 14.80
CA GLY A 743 16.97 11.54 15.88
C GLY A 743 16.89 10.78 17.21
N LYS A 744 16.55 9.48 17.18
CA LYS A 744 16.57 8.60 18.36
C LYS A 744 17.96 8.43 18.94
N VAL A 745 18.99 8.25 18.11
CA VAL A 745 20.37 8.16 18.59
C VAL A 745 20.79 9.47 19.27
N PHE A 746 20.48 10.63 18.68
CA PHE A 746 20.77 11.92 19.32
C PHE A 746 19.98 12.14 20.62
N LYS A 747 18.75 11.63 20.70
CA LYS A 747 17.95 11.64 21.93
C LYS A 747 18.59 10.79 23.03
N LEU A 748 19.07 9.59 22.70
CA LEU A 748 19.82 8.73 23.65
C LEU A 748 21.12 9.41 24.12
N GLN A 749 21.74 10.22 23.25
CA GLN A 749 22.89 11.06 23.59
C GLN A 749 22.53 12.37 24.31
N GLN A 750 21.25 12.62 24.62
CA GLN A 750 20.74 13.85 25.26
C GLN A 750 21.10 15.14 24.49
N LYS A 751 21.13 15.08 23.15
CA LYS A 751 21.38 16.25 22.27
C LYS A 751 20.07 16.75 21.65
N SER A 752 19.39 17.66 22.34
CA SER A 752 18.05 18.14 21.97
C SER A 752 17.98 18.87 20.62
N ASP A 753 18.94 19.77 20.30
CA ASP A 753 18.95 20.50 19.02
C ASP A 753 18.99 19.58 17.79
N SER A 754 19.89 18.58 17.83
CA SER A 754 20.01 17.60 16.74
C SER A 754 18.78 16.69 16.67
N THR A 755 18.25 16.28 17.83
CA THR A 755 17.01 15.49 17.91
C THR A 755 15.85 16.21 17.24
N TYR A 756 15.68 17.50 17.54
CA TYR A 756 14.64 18.34 16.93
C TYR A 756 14.81 18.45 15.42
N PHE A 757 16.02 18.76 14.96
CA PHE A 757 16.31 18.91 13.52
C PHE A 757 15.91 17.65 12.74
N TYR A 758 16.37 16.48 13.16
CA TYR A 758 16.09 15.23 12.43
C TYR A 758 14.63 14.79 12.54
N PHE A 759 13.96 14.99 13.67
CA PHE A 759 12.52 14.71 13.78
C PHE A 759 11.66 15.69 12.96
N GLN A 760 12.08 16.96 12.80
CA GLN A 760 11.41 17.89 11.90
C GLN A 760 11.52 17.47 10.43
N GLN A 761 12.72 17.05 9.98
CA GLN A 761 12.89 16.52 8.63
C GLN A 761 12.00 15.29 8.39
N ALA A 762 11.92 14.39 9.39
CA ALA A 762 11.04 13.22 9.31
C ALA A 762 9.55 13.60 9.21
N ILE A 763 9.08 14.65 9.92
CA ILE A 763 7.70 15.15 9.79
C ILE A 763 7.44 15.79 8.43
N GLY A 764 8.43 16.45 7.83
CA GLY A 764 8.30 17.00 6.48
C GLY A 764 7.98 15.92 5.44
N LEU A 765 8.48 14.70 5.66
CA LEU A 765 8.26 13.54 4.79
C LEU A 765 7.00 12.74 5.18
N GLU A 766 6.80 12.49 6.48
CA GLU A 766 5.65 11.75 7.03
C GLU A 766 4.86 12.59 8.06
N PRO A 767 4.07 13.58 7.61
CA PRO A 767 3.31 14.43 8.52
C PRO A 767 2.19 13.68 9.26
N GLY A 768 1.79 12.51 8.73
CA GLY A 768 0.77 11.62 9.27
C GLY A 768 1.31 10.53 10.22
N ASN A 769 2.56 10.60 10.68
CA ASN A 769 3.10 9.57 11.58
C ASN A 769 2.98 9.99 13.07
N PRO A 770 2.05 9.40 13.84
CA PRO A 770 1.80 9.79 15.23
C PRO A 770 2.99 9.50 16.17
N SER A 771 3.86 8.55 15.81
CA SER A 771 5.05 8.22 16.61
C SER A 771 6.09 9.34 16.61
N ILE A 772 6.27 10.03 15.48
CA ILE A 772 7.22 11.14 15.36
C ILE A 772 6.72 12.35 16.14
N LEU A 773 5.43 12.68 15.97
CA LEU A 773 4.76 13.76 16.71
C LEU A 773 4.81 13.53 18.23
N ASN A 774 4.57 12.30 18.68
CA ASN A 774 4.73 11.96 20.09
C ASN A 774 6.19 12.07 20.56
N SER A 775 7.17 11.68 19.73
CA SER A 775 8.58 11.79 20.11
C SER A 775 9.03 13.24 20.27
N LEU A 776 8.58 14.15 19.40
CA LEU A 776 8.76 15.59 19.58
C LEU A 776 8.01 16.14 20.79
N GLY A 777 6.77 15.69 21.00
CA GLY A 777 5.99 16.09 22.17
C GLY A 777 6.70 15.73 23.48
N VAL A 778 7.34 14.56 23.53
CA VAL A 778 8.16 14.13 24.68
C VAL A 778 9.40 15.03 24.83
N GLU A 779 10.08 15.38 23.75
CA GLU A 779 11.27 16.24 23.79
C GLU A 779 10.94 17.63 24.36
N PHE A 780 9.90 18.29 23.83
CA PHE A 780 9.41 19.55 24.38
C PHE A 780 8.93 19.43 25.83
N GLY A 781 8.43 18.26 26.23
CA GLY A 781 8.06 17.96 27.61
C GLY A 781 9.27 17.92 28.55
N ILE A 782 10.40 17.35 28.10
CA ILE A 782 11.66 17.32 28.87
C ILE A 782 12.20 18.74 29.08
N GLU A 783 12.13 19.58 28.04
CA GLU A 783 12.49 21.01 28.10
C GLU A 783 11.49 21.87 28.89
N LYS A 784 10.44 21.27 29.46
CA LYS A 784 9.33 21.96 30.15
C LYS A 784 8.56 22.96 29.28
N SER A 785 8.70 22.87 27.96
CA SER A 785 7.93 23.60 26.96
C SER A 785 6.55 22.94 26.75
N PHE A 786 5.74 22.96 27.81
CA PHE A 786 4.50 22.18 27.87
C PHE A 786 3.46 22.55 26.80
N ASP A 787 3.42 23.79 26.31
CA ASP A 787 2.47 24.19 25.26
C ASP A 787 2.78 23.55 23.90
N SER A 788 4.06 23.54 23.52
CA SER A 788 4.54 22.83 22.33
C SER A 788 4.31 21.33 22.45
N ALA A 789 4.62 20.74 23.62
CA ALA A 789 4.38 19.33 23.90
C ALA A 789 2.90 18.95 23.73
N LYS A 790 1.98 19.71 24.35
CA LYS A 790 0.53 19.52 24.23
C LYS A 790 0.07 19.61 22.77
N LYS A 791 0.58 20.58 22.00
CA LYS A 791 0.25 20.74 20.57
C LYS A 791 0.62 19.51 19.75
N TYR A 792 1.82 18.98 19.92
CA TYR A 792 2.27 17.80 19.18
C TYR A 792 1.55 16.51 19.61
N PHE A 793 1.26 16.33 20.90
CA PHE A 793 0.45 15.20 21.36
C PHE A 793 -0.99 15.26 20.80
N ARG A 794 -1.62 16.43 20.76
CA ARG A 794 -2.94 16.60 20.16
C ARG A 794 -2.92 16.26 18.66
N ARG A 795 -1.95 16.77 17.91
CA ARG A 795 -1.79 16.42 16.48
C ARG A 795 -1.61 14.91 16.26
N ALA A 796 -0.86 14.24 17.13
CA ALA A 796 -0.70 12.78 17.06
C ALA A 796 -2.05 12.05 17.24
N LEU A 797 -2.89 12.55 18.16
CA LEU A 797 -4.23 12.02 18.42
C LEU A 797 -5.25 12.41 17.32
N ASP A 798 -5.09 13.56 16.68
CA ASP A 798 -5.93 13.95 15.52
C ASP A 798 -5.72 12.98 14.34
N ILE A 799 -4.48 12.53 14.13
CA ILE A 799 -4.11 11.57 13.08
C ILE A 799 -4.54 10.16 13.46
N LYS A 800 -4.13 9.71 14.65
CA LYS A 800 -4.45 8.39 15.17
C LYS A 800 -5.09 8.57 16.54
N PRO A 801 -6.44 8.59 16.60
CA PRO A 801 -7.15 8.77 17.85
C PRO A 801 -6.68 7.75 18.91
N ASP A 802 -6.62 6.45 18.60
CA ASP A 802 -6.28 5.37 19.53
C ASP A 802 -4.78 5.30 19.94
N TYR A 803 -4.00 6.35 19.68
CA TYR A 803 -2.56 6.37 19.97
C TYR A 803 -2.27 6.61 21.46
N LYS A 804 -2.32 5.51 22.23
CA LYS A 804 -2.10 5.47 23.70
C LYS A 804 -0.88 6.27 24.19
N PRO A 805 0.32 6.22 23.55
CA PRO A 805 1.47 6.95 24.05
C PRO A 805 1.26 8.47 24.15
N ALA A 806 0.66 9.09 23.12
CA ALA A 806 0.40 10.53 23.12
C ALA A 806 -0.67 10.91 24.16
N SER A 807 -1.73 10.09 24.29
CA SER A 807 -2.76 10.28 25.30
C SER A 807 -2.18 10.23 26.73
N ASN A 808 -1.37 9.22 27.03
CA ASN A 808 -0.73 9.07 28.34
C ASN A 808 0.21 10.23 28.66
N ASN A 809 1.04 10.64 27.69
CA ASN A 809 1.95 11.76 27.87
C ASN A 809 1.21 13.09 28.06
N LEU A 810 0.10 13.30 27.36
CA LEU A 810 -0.74 14.49 27.52
C LEU A 810 -1.40 14.54 28.90
N GLN A 811 -1.94 13.42 29.38
CA GLN A 811 -2.47 13.33 30.75
C GLN A 811 -1.39 13.57 31.80
N LYS A 812 -0.18 13.06 31.59
CA LYS A 812 0.96 13.29 32.48
C LYS A 812 1.28 14.79 32.60
N ILE A 813 1.35 15.50 31.49
CA ILE A 813 1.57 16.96 31.49
C ILE A 813 0.46 17.70 32.23
N PHE A 814 -0.81 17.35 32.01
CA PHE A 814 -1.90 17.99 32.74
C PHE A 814 -1.82 17.75 34.26
N ARG A 815 -1.39 16.55 34.70
CA ARG A 815 -1.15 16.26 36.12
C ARG A 815 0.03 17.05 36.68
N GLU A 816 1.15 17.15 35.95
CA GLU A 816 2.33 17.91 36.37
C GLU A 816 2.03 19.42 36.51
N LEU A 817 1.17 19.96 35.65
CA LEU A 817 0.69 21.35 35.74
C LEU A 817 -0.43 21.55 36.78
N ASN A 818 -0.79 20.51 37.54
CA ASN A 818 -1.92 20.50 38.47
C ASN A 818 -3.27 20.89 37.82
N GLN A 819 -3.42 20.66 36.51
CA GLN A 819 -4.63 20.92 35.74
C GLN A 819 -5.55 19.69 35.72
N LEU A 820 -5.98 19.25 36.90
CA LEU A 820 -6.73 18.00 37.06
C LEU A 820 -8.11 18.01 36.37
N ASP A 821 -8.73 19.18 36.21
CA ASP A 821 -9.99 19.32 35.47
C ASP A 821 -9.80 19.10 33.96
N SER A 822 -8.66 19.53 33.40
CA SER A 822 -8.29 19.26 32.01
C SER A 822 -8.09 17.77 31.75
N VAL A 823 -7.57 17.02 32.73
CA VAL A 823 -7.47 15.55 32.65
C VAL A 823 -8.87 14.94 32.55
N THR A 824 -9.78 15.36 33.43
CA THR A 824 -11.16 14.85 33.49
C THR A 824 -11.93 15.16 32.20
N ASN A 825 -11.82 16.40 31.70
CA ASN A 825 -12.45 16.83 30.46
C ASN A 825 -11.84 16.13 29.23
N PHE A 826 -10.52 15.92 29.21
CA PHE A 826 -9.86 15.17 28.15
C PHE A 826 -10.32 13.72 28.13
N ILE A 827 -10.36 13.04 29.29
CA ILE A 827 -10.82 11.65 29.39
C ILE A 827 -12.30 11.53 28.96
N ARG A 828 -13.18 12.44 29.40
CA ARG A 828 -14.62 12.43 29.04
C ARG A 828 -14.90 12.83 27.59
N GLY A 829 -14.20 13.84 27.07
CA GLY A 829 -14.42 14.38 25.72
C GLY A 829 -13.75 13.57 24.61
N SER A 830 -13.06 12.49 24.97
CA SER A 830 -12.27 11.70 24.04
C SER A 830 -13.03 10.43 23.65
N SER A 831 -13.28 10.24 22.36
CA SER A 831 -13.89 9.02 21.79
C SER A 831 -13.01 7.76 21.94
N LEU A 832 -11.85 7.89 22.58
CA LEU A 832 -10.83 6.86 22.77
C LEU A 832 -11.13 5.88 23.88
N PHE A 833 -11.97 6.32 24.81
CA PHE A 833 -12.29 5.55 25.98
C PHE A 833 -13.73 5.08 25.86
N ASP A 834 -13.89 3.77 25.78
CA ASP A 834 -15.18 3.16 26.07
C ASP A 834 -15.53 3.50 27.53
N GLU A 835 -16.62 4.25 27.71
CA GLU A 835 -17.06 4.74 29.02
C GLU A 835 -17.35 3.60 30.00
N ASP A 836 -17.55 2.37 29.52
CA ASP A 836 -17.78 1.17 30.32
C ASP A 836 -16.54 0.27 30.48
N SER A 837 -15.40 0.65 29.90
CA SER A 837 -14.15 -0.10 30.03
C SER A 837 -13.53 0.02 31.43
N PRO A 838 -12.92 -1.05 31.99
CA PRO A 838 -12.29 -1.01 33.30
C PRO A 838 -11.19 0.06 33.41
N ALA A 839 -10.40 0.24 32.34
CA ALA A 839 -9.31 1.20 32.28
C ALA A 839 -9.80 2.67 32.36
N PHE A 840 -10.86 3.01 31.61
CA PHE A 840 -11.46 4.35 31.69
C PHE A 840 -12.00 4.66 33.08
N LEU A 841 -12.75 3.71 33.65
CA LEU A 841 -13.32 3.84 35.00
C LEU A 841 -12.21 4.00 36.04
N ALA A 842 -11.10 3.28 35.88
CA ALA A 842 -9.94 3.39 36.77
C ALA A 842 -9.21 4.73 36.64
N ASP A 843 -8.98 5.23 35.42
CA ASP A 843 -8.34 6.53 35.18
C ASP A 843 -9.19 7.70 35.69
N MET A 844 -10.51 7.61 35.53
CA MET A 844 -11.47 8.55 36.13
C MET A 844 -11.44 8.47 37.67
N GLY A 845 -11.49 7.26 38.23
CA GLY A 845 -11.42 7.04 39.67
C GLY A 845 -10.14 7.61 40.29
N LYS A 846 -8.99 7.37 39.67
CA LYS A 846 -7.70 7.92 40.09
C LYS A 846 -7.65 9.44 39.97
N THR A 847 -8.14 10.00 38.87
CA THR A 847 -8.14 11.46 38.67
C THR A 847 -9.01 12.17 39.72
N PHE A 848 -10.20 11.63 40.05
CA PHE A 848 -11.01 12.17 41.15
C PHE A 848 -10.36 11.99 42.52
N PHE A 849 -9.59 10.91 42.72
CA PHE A 849 -8.81 10.72 43.94
C PHE A 849 -7.75 11.80 44.09
N ASP A 850 -7.00 12.09 43.01
CA ASP A 850 -5.99 13.15 42.97
C ASP A 850 -6.61 14.54 43.23
N GLN A 851 -7.85 14.77 42.78
CA GLN A 851 -8.65 15.96 43.09
C GLN A 851 -9.17 16.03 44.54
N LYS A 852 -8.88 15.03 45.39
CA LYS A 852 -9.43 14.85 46.74
C LYS A 852 -10.96 14.71 46.77
N ARG A 853 -11.59 14.38 45.63
CA ARG A 853 -13.02 14.12 45.49
C ARG A 853 -13.30 12.63 45.73
N TYR A 854 -13.12 12.21 46.98
CA TYR A 854 -13.09 10.79 47.34
C TYR A 854 -14.42 10.04 47.08
N ASP A 855 -15.57 10.72 47.13
CA ASP A 855 -16.86 10.11 46.79
C ASP A 855 -16.97 9.75 45.30
N SER A 856 -16.53 10.64 44.41
CA SER A 856 -16.47 10.39 42.96
C SER A 856 -15.44 9.31 42.65
N ALA A 857 -14.27 9.38 43.28
CA ALA A 857 -13.23 8.36 43.15
C ALA A 857 -13.75 6.97 43.50
N ARG A 858 -14.42 6.84 44.65
CA ARG A 858 -15.09 5.61 45.09
C ARG A 858 -16.09 5.10 44.07
N PHE A 859 -16.94 5.97 43.52
CA PHE A 859 -17.98 5.58 42.55
C PHE A 859 -17.39 4.93 41.30
N TYR A 860 -16.41 5.58 40.68
CA TYR A 860 -15.77 5.08 39.47
C TYR A 860 -14.91 3.84 39.75
N MET A 861 -14.16 3.82 40.86
CA MET A 861 -13.30 2.69 41.18
C MET A 861 -14.10 1.43 41.57
N ARG A 862 -15.29 1.58 42.16
CA ARG A 862 -16.20 0.44 42.40
C ARG A 862 -16.69 -0.19 41.10
N LYS A 863 -17.00 0.63 40.08
CA LYS A 863 -17.35 0.11 38.75
C LYS A 863 -16.17 -0.59 38.09
N ALA A 864 -14.97 -0.01 38.17
CA ALA A 864 -13.75 -0.62 37.64
C ALA A 864 -13.48 -2.00 38.25
N VAL A 865 -13.57 -2.11 39.58
CA VAL A 865 -13.40 -3.37 40.32
C VAL A 865 -14.44 -4.43 39.93
N ASN A 866 -15.69 -4.05 39.69
CA ASN A 866 -16.73 -4.99 39.29
C ASN A 866 -16.48 -5.58 37.89
N LYS A 867 -15.75 -4.85 37.03
CA LYS A 867 -15.44 -5.26 35.66
C LYS A 867 -14.13 -6.05 35.56
N ASP A 868 -13.15 -5.72 36.39
CA ASP A 868 -11.87 -6.42 36.51
C ASP A 868 -11.57 -6.73 38.00
N PRO A 869 -12.09 -7.85 38.51
CA PRO A 869 -12.04 -8.19 39.93
C PRO A 869 -10.68 -8.65 40.45
N ASP A 870 -9.69 -8.87 39.57
CA ASP A 870 -8.36 -9.39 39.90
C ASP A 870 -7.28 -8.29 39.90
N ASN A 871 -7.66 -7.05 39.59
CA ASN A 871 -6.73 -5.94 39.51
C ASN A 871 -6.41 -5.33 40.88
N VAL A 872 -5.18 -5.58 41.35
CA VAL A 872 -4.65 -5.10 42.64
C VAL A 872 -4.76 -3.58 42.79
N GLN A 873 -4.43 -2.84 41.72
CA GLN A 873 -4.37 -1.38 41.76
C GLN A 873 -5.76 -0.77 41.99
N TYR A 874 -6.81 -1.41 41.48
CA TYR A 874 -8.18 -0.91 41.61
C TYR A 874 -8.66 -1.00 43.05
N TYR A 875 -8.43 -2.13 43.72
CA TYR A 875 -8.72 -2.26 45.15
C TYR A 875 -7.84 -1.36 46.02
N ASN A 876 -6.57 -1.15 45.63
CA ASN A 876 -5.68 -0.25 46.36
C ASN A 876 -6.21 1.20 46.36
N THR A 877 -6.51 1.76 45.18
CA THR A 877 -7.05 3.13 45.07
C THR A 877 -8.46 3.24 45.63
N LEU A 878 -9.30 2.21 45.53
CA LEU A 878 -10.62 2.18 46.17
C LEU A 878 -10.49 2.19 47.71
N GLY A 879 -9.55 1.41 48.26
CA GLY A 879 -9.22 1.40 49.69
C GLY A 879 -8.73 2.76 50.19
N LEU A 880 -7.83 3.40 49.44
CA LEU A 880 -7.37 4.76 49.72
C LEU A 880 -8.52 5.80 49.64
N SER A 881 -9.44 5.64 48.69
CA SER A 881 -10.62 6.51 48.59
C SER A 881 -11.53 6.38 49.82
N PHE A 882 -11.74 5.16 50.33
CA PHE A 882 -12.45 4.94 51.60
C PHE A 882 -11.70 5.51 52.80
N GLN A 883 -10.36 5.40 52.83
CA GLN A 883 -9.54 6.00 53.87
C GLN A 883 -9.67 7.54 53.88
N GLY A 884 -9.67 8.17 52.70
CA GLY A 884 -9.90 9.62 52.56
C GLY A 884 -11.28 10.07 53.07
N LEU A 885 -12.29 9.21 52.92
CA LEU A 885 -13.64 9.40 53.49
C LEU A 885 -13.73 9.06 55.00
N LYS A 886 -12.62 8.68 55.64
CA LYS A 886 -12.56 8.19 57.03
C LYS A 886 -13.37 6.92 57.30
N LEU A 887 -13.71 6.15 56.26
CA LEU A 887 -14.42 4.87 56.35
C LEU A 887 -13.41 3.72 56.47
N TYR A 888 -12.72 3.66 57.61
CA TYR A 888 -11.54 2.81 57.79
C TYR A 888 -11.82 1.30 57.70
N ASP A 889 -12.99 0.82 58.13
CA ASP A 889 -13.35 -0.60 57.96
C ASP A 889 -13.53 -0.99 56.49
N SER A 890 -14.12 -0.12 55.68
CA SER A 890 -14.25 -0.35 54.23
C SER A 890 -12.91 -0.26 53.52
N ALA A 891 -12.05 0.68 53.95
CA ALA A 891 -10.68 0.77 53.47
C ALA A 891 -9.90 -0.52 53.75
N ARG A 892 -10.01 -1.05 54.98
CA ARG A 892 -9.39 -2.32 55.40
C ARG A 892 -9.80 -3.47 54.49
N VAL A 893 -11.09 -3.68 54.26
CA VAL A 893 -11.59 -4.82 53.47
C VAL A 893 -11.04 -4.79 52.04
N ASN A 894 -11.05 -3.62 51.40
CA ASN A 894 -10.54 -3.47 50.03
C ASN A 894 -9.02 -3.65 49.95
N LEU A 895 -8.26 -3.05 50.88
CA LEU A 895 -6.81 -3.22 50.93
C LEU A 895 -6.40 -4.66 51.28
N GLN A 896 -7.15 -5.36 52.13
CA GLN A 896 -6.94 -6.79 52.37
C GLN A 896 -7.17 -7.63 51.11
N LYS A 897 -8.17 -7.28 50.30
CA LYS A 897 -8.40 -7.94 49.01
C LYS A 897 -7.29 -7.65 48.02
N ALA A 898 -6.81 -6.40 47.95
CA ALA A 898 -5.61 -6.05 47.17
C ALA A 898 -4.38 -6.86 47.61
N ASN A 899 -4.19 -7.04 48.91
CA ASN A 899 -3.08 -7.82 49.47
C ASN A 899 -3.21 -9.32 49.19
N ARG A 900 -4.41 -9.88 49.11
CA ARG A 900 -4.60 -11.29 48.71
C ARG A 900 -4.23 -11.52 47.25
N LEU A 901 -4.53 -10.55 46.38
CA LEU A 901 -4.21 -10.61 44.95
C LEU A 901 -2.70 -10.41 44.69
N SER A 902 -2.03 -9.57 45.48
CA SER A 902 -0.58 -9.38 45.40
C SER A 902 0.04 -9.22 46.78
N PRO A 903 0.39 -10.34 47.45
CA PRO A 903 0.92 -10.35 48.82
C PRO A 903 2.24 -9.60 49.00
N ASP A 904 3.00 -9.40 47.92
CA ASP A 904 4.32 -8.77 47.95
C ASP A 904 4.31 -7.29 47.53
N ASN A 905 3.13 -6.71 47.29
CA ASN A 905 3.03 -5.31 46.89
C ASN A 905 3.28 -4.38 48.09
N ARG A 906 4.47 -3.76 48.12
CA ARG A 906 4.92 -2.85 49.19
C ARG A 906 3.93 -1.71 49.46
N ALA A 907 3.39 -1.09 48.41
CA ALA A 907 2.46 0.03 48.56
C ALA A 907 1.15 -0.41 49.25
N VAL A 908 0.66 -1.61 48.92
CA VAL A 908 -0.54 -2.18 49.56
C VAL A 908 -0.28 -2.52 51.03
N LEU A 909 0.86 -3.16 51.33
CA LEU A 909 1.27 -3.48 52.71
C LEU A 909 1.37 -2.22 53.58
N GLN A 910 1.97 -1.15 53.04
CA GLN A 910 2.08 0.15 53.72
C GLN A 910 0.71 0.78 53.95
N ASN A 911 -0.14 0.85 52.92
CA ASN A 911 -1.49 1.39 53.04
C ASN A 911 -2.35 0.61 54.05
N LEU A 912 -2.21 -0.72 54.06
CA LEU A 912 -2.95 -1.58 54.97
C LEU A 912 -2.47 -1.42 56.41
N SER A 913 -1.15 -1.34 56.65
CA SER A 913 -0.56 -1.01 57.94
C SER A 913 -1.10 0.32 58.47
N ASN A 914 -1.11 1.36 57.62
CA ASN A 914 -1.66 2.67 57.97
C ASN A 914 -3.15 2.63 58.36
N VAL A 915 -3.97 1.87 57.64
CA VAL A 915 -5.39 1.73 57.97
C VAL A 915 -5.59 0.98 59.29
N PHE A 916 -4.81 -0.06 59.58
CA PHE A 916 -4.87 -0.75 60.88
C PHE A 916 -4.41 0.14 62.04
N ARG A 917 -3.42 1.01 61.81
CA ARG A 917 -2.97 2.03 62.76
C ARG A 917 -4.09 3.03 63.07
N LEU A 918 -4.78 3.54 62.04
CA LEU A 918 -5.94 4.43 62.20
C LEU A 918 -7.11 3.76 62.93
N LEU A 919 -7.26 2.45 62.78
CA LEU A 919 -8.22 1.62 63.52
C LEU A 919 -7.77 1.26 64.95
N LYS A 920 -6.58 1.70 65.38
CA LYS A 920 -5.96 1.35 66.67
C LYS A 920 -5.75 -0.15 66.89
N LYS A 921 -5.64 -0.94 65.81
CA LYS A 921 -5.36 -2.38 65.84
C LYS A 921 -3.87 -2.63 65.64
N PHE A 922 -3.09 -2.32 66.68
CA PHE A 922 -1.64 -2.25 66.61
C PHE A 922 -0.98 -3.59 66.25
N ASP A 923 -1.46 -4.73 66.75
CA ASP A 923 -0.89 -6.04 66.42
C ASP A 923 -0.94 -6.35 64.91
N SER A 924 -2.07 -6.01 64.27
CA SER A 924 -2.24 -6.19 62.83
C SER A 924 -1.39 -5.21 62.02
N ALA A 925 -1.30 -3.95 62.45
CA ALA A 925 -0.42 -2.97 61.83
C ALA A 925 1.06 -3.40 61.90
N ALA A 926 1.51 -3.87 63.07
CA ALA A 926 2.86 -4.39 63.27
C ALA A 926 3.17 -5.59 62.36
N PHE A 927 2.21 -6.51 62.18
CA PHE A 927 2.34 -7.66 61.28
C PHE A 927 2.62 -7.23 59.83
N TYR A 928 1.82 -6.32 59.28
CA TYR A 928 2.00 -5.86 57.89
C TYR A 928 3.27 -5.00 57.73
N MET A 929 3.62 -4.20 58.75
CA MET A 929 4.87 -3.43 58.76
C MET A 929 6.11 -4.34 58.75
N ARG A 930 6.10 -5.43 59.53
CA ARG A 930 7.20 -6.41 59.55
C ARG A 930 7.36 -7.11 58.20
N ASN A 931 6.26 -7.47 57.55
CA ASN A 931 6.28 -8.08 56.22
C ASN A 931 6.85 -7.14 55.15
N LEU A 932 6.62 -5.83 55.26
CA LEU A 932 7.21 -4.82 54.35
C LEU A 932 8.76 -4.84 54.38
N ILE A 933 9.36 -5.07 55.55
CA ILE A 933 10.82 -5.09 55.75
C ILE A 933 11.42 -6.44 55.38
N PHE A 934 10.77 -7.56 55.75
CA PHE A 934 11.33 -8.89 55.49
C PHE A 934 11.35 -9.28 54.01
N ARG A 935 10.51 -8.65 53.17
CA ARG A 935 10.33 -9.03 51.76
C ARG A 935 10.97 -8.08 50.75
N GLY A 936 11.84 -7.16 51.18
CA GLY A 936 12.61 -6.29 50.28
C GLY A 936 13.76 -5.57 50.98
N GLU A 937 14.60 -4.84 50.23
CA GLU A 937 15.61 -3.98 50.84
C GLU A 937 14.92 -2.84 51.61
N PRO A 938 15.17 -2.70 52.92
CA PRO A 938 14.54 -1.65 53.71
C PRO A 938 15.08 -0.28 53.29
N ASP A 939 14.18 0.62 52.93
CA ASP A 939 14.48 2.01 52.64
C ASP A 939 14.28 2.88 53.89
N VAL A 940 14.81 4.11 53.84
CA VAL A 940 14.76 5.10 54.93
C VAL A 940 13.33 5.28 55.45
N ALA A 941 12.36 5.40 54.53
CA ALA A 941 10.95 5.59 54.85
C ALA A 941 10.33 4.38 55.59
N ALA A 942 10.72 3.14 55.31
CA ALA A 942 10.19 1.97 56.01
C ALA A 942 10.59 1.96 57.51
N PHE A 943 11.83 2.32 57.81
CA PHE A 943 12.29 2.40 59.21
C PHE A 943 11.72 3.61 59.96
N GLU A 944 11.57 4.75 59.29
CA GLU A 944 10.86 5.91 59.86
C GLU A 944 9.42 5.56 60.24
N ASN A 945 8.64 5.01 59.31
CA ASN A 945 7.25 4.61 59.57
C ASN A 945 7.14 3.62 60.74
N MET A 946 8.13 2.74 60.94
CA MET A 946 8.17 1.81 62.06
C MET A 946 8.51 2.50 63.38
N GLY A 947 9.44 3.46 63.36
CA GLY A 947 9.70 4.32 64.51
C GLY A 947 8.45 5.11 64.93
N ASP A 948 7.72 5.67 63.96
CA ASP A 948 6.45 6.38 64.21
C ASP A 948 5.40 5.43 64.79
N PHE A 949 5.29 4.22 64.27
CA PHE A 949 4.37 3.21 64.78
C PHE A 949 4.62 2.88 66.26
N PHE A 950 5.87 2.70 66.67
CA PHE A 950 6.20 2.47 68.07
C PHE A 950 6.02 3.73 68.93
N ALA A 951 6.28 4.92 68.37
CA ALA A 951 6.00 6.19 69.05
C ALA A 951 4.50 6.37 69.31
N ASP A 952 3.64 6.02 68.35
CA ASP A 952 2.17 6.03 68.51
C ASP A 952 1.70 5.06 69.61
N MET A 953 2.42 3.95 69.83
CA MET A 953 2.20 3.02 70.94
C MET A 953 2.82 3.49 72.27
N LYS A 954 3.49 4.65 72.29
CA LYS A 954 4.27 5.17 73.43
C LYS A 954 5.45 4.28 73.86
N LEU A 955 5.93 3.41 72.96
CA LEU A 955 7.11 2.56 73.16
C LEU A 955 8.35 3.27 72.61
N PHE A 956 8.76 4.35 73.28
CA PHE A 956 9.78 5.27 72.77
C PHE A 956 11.16 4.63 72.61
N ASP A 957 11.56 3.70 73.48
CA ASP A 957 12.84 2.98 73.35
C ASP A 957 12.92 2.19 72.04
N SER A 958 11.83 1.51 71.69
CA SER A 958 11.73 0.76 70.42
C SER A 958 11.70 1.71 69.22
N SER A 959 10.97 2.82 69.34
CA SER A 959 10.90 3.87 68.32
C SER A 959 12.28 4.43 67.96
N ILE A 960 13.11 4.74 68.97
CA ILE A 960 14.49 5.22 68.81
C ILE A 960 15.36 4.23 68.03
N VAL A 961 15.25 2.92 68.30
CA VAL A 961 16.02 1.89 67.59
C VAL A 961 15.73 1.93 66.08
N TYR A 962 14.46 2.06 65.69
CA TYR A 962 14.09 2.07 64.27
C TYR A 962 14.45 3.38 63.60
N PHE A 963 14.26 4.53 64.25
CA PHE A 963 14.76 5.79 63.69
C PHE A 963 16.28 5.81 63.53
N LYS A 964 17.05 5.22 64.46
CA LYS A 964 18.51 5.08 64.31
C LYS A 964 18.87 4.23 63.09
N LYS A 965 18.15 3.15 62.81
CA LYS A 965 18.34 2.37 61.57
C LYS A 965 18.07 3.21 60.31
N SER A 966 17.09 4.12 60.36
CA SER A 966 16.85 5.08 59.28
C SER A 966 18.05 6.01 59.05
N THR A 967 18.68 6.52 60.13
CA THR A 967 19.86 7.40 60.03
C THR A 967 21.11 6.68 59.52
N LEU A 968 21.23 5.37 59.75
CA LEU A 968 22.33 4.56 59.22
C LEU A 968 22.24 4.37 57.71
N LEU A 969 21.02 4.30 57.16
CA LEU A 969 20.80 4.22 55.71
C LEU A 969 21.01 5.56 55.00
N ASN A 970 20.58 6.66 55.62
CA ASN A 970 20.80 8.01 55.10
C ASN A 970 21.12 8.98 56.23
N SER A 971 22.40 9.34 56.34
CA SER A 971 22.92 10.27 57.33
C SER A 971 22.49 11.72 57.11
N ASN A 972 21.92 12.05 55.94
CA ASN A 972 21.41 13.38 55.61
C ASN A 972 19.87 13.46 55.69
N TYR A 973 19.22 12.52 56.39
CA TYR A 973 17.77 12.53 56.57
C TYR A 973 17.35 13.20 57.90
N ALA A 974 17.09 14.51 57.86
CA ALA A 974 16.76 15.32 59.03
C ALA A 974 15.54 14.83 59.86
N PRO A 975 14.42 14.35 59.27
CA PRO A 975 13.26 13.91 60.04
C PRO A 975 13.55 12.80 61.03
N ALA A 976 14.40 11.82 60.68
CA ALA A 976 14.75 10.72 61.58
C ALA A 976 15.51 11.23 62.83
N TYR A 977 16.44 12.17 62.68
CA TYR A 977 17.11 12.79 63.83
C TYR A 977 16.15 13.60 64.71
N GLY A 978 15.20 14.33 64.10
CA GLY A 978 14.17 15.05 64.83
C GLY A 978 13.25 14.12 65.62
N ASN A 979 12.81 13.01 65.02
CA ASN A 979 11.93 12.05 65.68
C ASN A 979 12.65 11.29 66.82
N ILE A 980 13.96 11.01 66.69
CA ILE A 980 14.78 10.49 67.81
C ILE A 980 14.82 11.51 68.95
N GLY A 981 15.07 12.77 68.63
CA GLY A 981 15.07 13.86 69.60
C GLY A 981 13.75 13.99 70.34
N SER A 982 12.63 13.95 69.60
CA SER A 982 11.28 13.98 70.16
C SER A 982 10.99 12.75 71.03
N ALA A 983 11.44 11.55 70.63
CA ALA A 983 11.28 10.34 71.44
C ALA A 983 12.09 10.42 72.76
N PHE A 984 13.31 10.94 72.74
CA PHE A 984 14.09 11.19 73.97
C PHE A 984 13.46 12.26 74.85
N MET A 985 12.87 13.31 74.26
CA MET A 985 12.14 14.34 75.00
C MET A 985 10.94 13.73 75.75
N ASN A 986 10.20 12.81 75.11
CA ASN A 986 9.09 12.10 75.77
C ASN A 986 9.54 11.10 76.85
N LEU A 987 10.81 10.66 76.82
CA LEU A 987 11.44 9.88 77.89
C LEU A 987 12.08 10.77 78.98
N GLU A 988 11.88 12.10 78.91
CA GLU A 988 12.46 13.10 79.81
C GLU A 988 14.01 13.11 79.80
N MET A 989 14.63 12.52 78.78
CA MET A 989 16.08 12.49 78.57
C MET A 989 16.54 13.70 77.75
N TYR A 990 16.39 14.89 78.33
CA TYR A 990 16.53 16.17 77.62
C TYR A 990 17.92 16.43 77.01
N ASP A 991 19.01 16.05 77.69
CA ASP A 991 20.37 16.21 77.15
C ASP A 991 20.58 15.39 75.87
N SER A 992 20.07 14.15 75.87
CA SER A 992 20.11 13.29 74.69
C SER A 992 19.22 13.83 73.57
N ALA A 993 18.02 14.34 73.92
CA ALA A 993 17.13 14.97 72.95
C ALA A 993 17.81 16.14 72.22
N LEU A 994 18.50 17.03 72.94
CA LEU A 994 19.20 18.18 72.35
C LEU A 994 20.30 17.79 71.35
N VAL A 995 21.04 16.70 71.62
CA VAL A 995 22.09 16.21 70.69
C VAL A 995 21.47 15.87 69.34
N TYR A 996 20.38 15.10 69.34
CA TYR A 996 19.73 14.66 68.10
C TYR A 996 18.95 15.79 67.40
N LEU A 997 18.32 16.69 68.16
CA LEU A 997 17.63 17.86 67.60
C LEU A 997 18.59 18.85 66.94
N LYS A 998 19.77 19.11 67.54
CA LYS A 998 20.82 19.91 66.91
C LYS A 998 21.32 19.28 65.62
N ARG A 999 21.53 17.96 65.62
CA ARG A 999 21.93 17.24 64.42
C ARG A 999 20.87 17.32 63.31
N ALA A 1000 19.58 17.25 63.65
CA ALA A 1000 18.50 17.42 62.68
C ALA A 1000 18.56 18.80 61.99
N ILE A 1001 18.88 19.86 62.75
CA ILE A 1001 19.00 21.24 62.25
C ILE A 1001 20.28 21.44 61.43
N GLU A 1002 21.40 20.79 61.80
CA GLU A 1002 22.62 20.80 60.99
C GLU A 1002 22.41 20.19 59.61
N VAL A 1003 21.60 19.12 59.55
CA VAL A 1003 21.27 18.43 58.30
C VAL A 1003 20.24 19.22 57.47
N ASP A 1004 19.20 19.75 58.11
CA ASP A 1004 18.21 20.64 57.47
C ASP A 1004 17.94 21.87 58.33
N SER A 1005 18.53 22.99 57.94
CA SER A 1005 18.38 24.27 58.62
C SER A 1005 16.97 24.88 58.52
N ASN A 1006 16.09 24.31 57.69
CA ASN A 1006 14.70 24.72 57.56
C ASN A 1006 13.71 23.80 58.32
N TYR A 1007 14.20 22.81 59.07
CA TYR A 1007 13.33 21.85 59.74
C TYR A 1007 12.69 22.43 61.02
N HIS A 1008 11.60 23.18 60.83
CA HIS A 1008 10.89 23.93 61.86
C HIS A 1008 10.42 23.09 63.07
N GLN A 1009 10.04 21.82 62.85
CA GLN A 1009 9.61 20.92 63.93
C GLN A 1009 10.76 20.65 64.92
N ALA A 1010 11.99 20.45 64.42
CA ALA A 1010 13.15 20.26 65.29
C ALA A 1010 13.49 21.53 66.09
N PHE A 1011 13.33 22.72 65.51
CA PHE A 1011 13.50 23.99 66.25
C PHE A 1011 12.48 24.11 67.39
N ARG A 1012 11.21 23.77 67.13
CA ARG A 1012 10.16 23.80 68.15
C ARG A 1012 10.43 22.78 69.27
N ASP A 1013 10.74 21.54 68.92
CA ASP A 1013 10.98 20.49 69.92
C ASP A 1013 12.28 20.76 70.72
N MET A 1014 13.28 21.41 70.10
CA MET A 1014 14.48 21.90 70.80
C MET A 1014 14.13 23.04 71.77
N ALA A 1015 13.26 23.96 71.38
CA ALA A 1015 12.81 25.04 72.24
C ALA A 1015 12.04 24.52 73.47
N LEU A 1016 11.14 23.56 73.26
CA LEU A 1016 10.43 22.86 74.35
C LEU A 1016 11.40 22.12 75.28
N THR A 1017 12.42 21.50 74.73
CA THR A 1017 13.47 20.82 75.51
C THR A 1017 14.26 21.81 76.37
N TYR A 1018 14.63 22.99 75.84
CA TYR A 1018 15.27 24.03 76.62
C TYR A 1018 14.36 24.62 77.70
N HIS A 1019 13.07 24.79 77.40
CA HIS A 1019 12.07 25.24 78.35
C HIS A 1019 11.94 24.26 79.53
N ALA A 1020 11.84 22.96 79.25
CA ALA A 1020 11.80 21.92 80.28
C ALA A 1020 13.08 21.87 81.14
N LEU A 1021 14.24 22.20 80.56
CA LEU A 1021 15.52 22.35 81.28
C LEU A 1021 15.67 23.69 82.02
N THR A 1022 14.61 24.51 82.09
CA THR A 1022 14.60 25.87 82.68
C THR A 1022 15.55 26.87 82.02
N ARG A 1023 16.02 26.58 80.80
CA ARG A 1023 16.92 27.43 79.99
C ARG A 1023 16.12 28.34 79.07
N TYR A 1024 15.29 29.21 79.65
CA TYR A 1024 14.33 30.02 78.89
C TYR A 1024 14.98 30.99 77.89
N SER A 1025 16.18 31.51 78.20
CA SER A 1025 16.96 32.37 77.29
C SER A 1025 17.35 31.68 75.99
N ASP A 1026 17.54 30.36 76.01
CA ASP A 1026 17.88 29.54 74.85
C ASP A 1026 16.62 29.05 74.10
N ALA A 1027 15.52 28.84 74.83
CA ALA A 1027 14.24 28.42 74.27
C ALA A 1027 13.62 29.49 73.35
N ILE A 1028 13.65 30.76 73.77
CA ILE A 1028 13.01 31.88 73.05
C ILE A 1028 13.52 32.03 71.60
N PRO A 1029 14.83 32.11 71.32
CA PRO A 1029 15.35 32.20 69.95
C PRO A 1029 14.94 31.00 69.08
N ALA A 1030 14.90 29.79 69.63
CA ALA A 1030 14.52 28.59 68.91
C ALA A 1030 13.02 28.60 68.52
N PHE A 1031 12.13 29.04 69.42
CA PHE A 1031 10.72 29.25 69.12
C PHE A 1031 10.49 30.34 68.06
N LEU A 1032 11.22 31.46 68.13
CA LEU A 1032 11.14 32.53 67.12
C LEU A 1032 11.57 32.05 65.73
N HIS A 1033 12.56 31.17 65.66
CA HIS A 1033 12.94 30.50 64.41
C HIS A 1033 11.84 29.59 63.87
N ALA A 1034 11.19 28.79 64.73
CA ALA A 1034 10.06 27.95 64.32
C ALA A 1034 8.89 28.78 63.77
N ILE A 1035 8.54 29.88 64.44
CA ILE A 1035 7.43 30.77 64.05
C ILE A 1035 7.68 31.48 62.72
N ARG A 1036 8.92 31.92 62.43
CA ARG A 1036 9.25 32.55 61.14
C ARG A 1036 8.95 31.64 59.94
N LYS A 1037 8.97 30.32 60.14
CA LYS A 1037 8.71 29.32 59.11
C LYS A 1037 7.24 28.86 59.10
N GLU A 1038 6.59 28.77 60.25
CA GLU A 1038 5.15 28.46 60.37
C GLU A 1038 4.36 29.54 61.13
N PRO A 1039 4.08 30.69 60.50
CA PRO A 1039 3.44 31.83 61.18
C PRO A 1039 1.95 31.63 61.50
N THR A 1040 1.34 30.54 61.01
CA THR A 1040 -0.11 30.28 61.12
C THR A 1040 -0.48 29.38 62.30
N LYS A 1041 0.49 28.68 62.93
CA LYS A 1041 0.19 27.75 64.03
C LYS A 1041 0.16 28.45 65.39
N GLY A 1042 -1.03 28.79 65.87
CA GLY A 1042 -1.22 29.45 67.17
C GLY A 1042 -0.62 28.72 68.38
N LYS A 1043 -0.48 27.39 68.35
CA LYS A 1043 0.10 26.61 69.48
C LYS A 1043 1.56 26.98 69.78
N VAL A 1044 2.38 27.26 68.77
CA VAL A 1044 3.80 27.60 68.95
C VAL A 1044 3.97 28.98 69.57
N TYR A 1045 3.06 29.91 69.24
CA TYR A 1045 2.99 31.23 69.87
C TYR A 1045 2.63 31.14 71.36
N PHE A 1046 1.75 30.20 71.73
CA PHE A 1046 1.41 29.94 73.14
C PHE A 1046 2.62 29.41 73.91
N GLU A 1047 3.33 28.43 73.35
CA GLU A 1047 4.53 27.83 73.97
C GLU A 1047 5.65 28.86 74.14
N LEU A 1048 5.87 29.73 73.14
CA LEU A 1048 6.80 30.85 73.24
C LEU A 1048 6.42 31.83 74.36
N ALA A 1049 5.12 32.13 74.48
CA ALA A 1049 4.65 33.04 75.53
C ALA A 1049 4.90 32.48 76.94
N CYS A 1050 4.76 31.16 77.13
CA CYS A 1050 5.09 30.50 78.39
C CYS A 1050 6.58 30.67 78.73
N SER A 1051 7.47 30.50 77.74
CA SER A 1051 8.90 30.76 77.94
C SER A 1051 9.22 32.24 78.26
N TYR A 1052 8.51 33.20 77.65
CA TYR A 1052 8.65 34.63 78.00
C TYR A 1052 8.17 34.94 79.43
N ALA A 1053 7.06 34.32 79.85
CA ALA A 1053 6.54 34.46 81.21
C ALA A 1053 7.55 33.99 82.25
N MET A 1054 8.11 32.79 82.04
CA MET A 1054 9.12 32.21 82.92
C MET A 1054 10.47 32.94 82.88
N ASN A 1055 10.79 33.60 81.76
CA ASN A 1055 11.97 34.46 81.63
C ASN A 1055 11.75 35.90 82.18
N LYS A 1056 10.69 36.14 82.95
CA LYS A 1056 10.36 37.43 83.57
C LYS A 1056 10.15 38.57 82.56
N GLN A 1057 9.60 38.27 81.39
CA GLN A 1057 9.25 39.24 80.34
C GLN A 1057 7.73 39.26 80.09
N PRO A 1058 6.94 39.81 81.03
CA PRO A 1058 5.49 39.65 81.04
C PRO A 1058 4.75 40.34 79.89
N GLU A 1059 5.23 41.51 79.43
CA GLU A 1059 4.58 42.25 78.34
C GLU A 1059 4.63 41.48 77.01
N LEU A 1060 5.80 40.89 76.69
CA LEU A 1060 5.97 40.06 75.50
C LEU A 1060 5.17 38.76 75.62
N ALA A 1061 5.10 38.17 76.81
CA ALA A 1061 4.28 36.97 77.04
C ALA A 1061 2.79 37.24 76.72
N ILE A 1062 2.23 38.36 77.19
CA ILE A 1062 0.83 38.74 76.93
C ILE A 1062 0.58 39.00 75.43
N ASP A 1063 1.52 39.66 74.74
CA ASP A 1063 1.39 39.89 73.29
C ASP A 1063 1.37 38.57 72.49
N TYR A 1064 2.33 37.67 72.75
CA TYR A 1064 2.40 36.38 72.07
C TYR A 1064 1.21 35.46 72.41
N LEU A 1065 0.66 35.53 73.63
CA LEU A 1065 -0.62 34.86 73.96
C LEU A 1065 -1.77 35.40 73.12
N THR A 1066 -1.89 36.72 72.97
CA THR A 1066 -2.93 37.34 72.14
C THR A 1066 -2.83 36.84 70.70
N GLN A 1067 -1.60 36.80 70.18
CA GLN A 1067 -1.29 36.31 68.85
C GLN A 1067 -1.59 34.81 68.66
N ALA A 1068 -1.38 33.99 69.70
CA ALA A 1068 -1.66 32.55 69.69
C ALA A 1068 -3.16 32.26 69.45
N TYR A 1069 -4.04 32.94 70.19
CA TYR A 1069 -5.49 32.74 70.07
C TYR A 1069 -6.07 33.36 68.80
N ALA A 1070 -5.54 34.51 68.36
CA ALA A 1070 -5.91 35.08 67.05
C ALA A 1070 -5.59 34.11 65.89
N ARG A 1071 -4.55 33.29 66.05
CA ARG A 1071 -4.12 32.25 65.09
C ARG A 1071 -4.74 30.88 65.37
N GLY A 1072 -5.85 30.83 66.10
CA GLY A 1072 -6.67 29.62 66.23
C GLY A 1072 -6.16 28.59 67.25
N TYR A 1073 -5.35 28.98 68.23
CA TYR A 1073 -5.08 28.10 69.38
C TYR A 1073 -6.38 27.85 70.15
N LYS A 1074 -6.73 26.56 70.34
CA LYS A 1074 -8.07 26.15 70.80
C LYS A 1074 -8.17 25.94 72.32
N ASN A 1075 -7.06 25.66 73.00
CA ASN A 1075 -7.09 25.30 74.42
C ASN A 1075 -7.13 26.54 75.32
N LYS A 1076 -8.33 27.12 75.45
CA LYS A 1076 -8.53 28.34 76.25
C LYS A 1076 -8.25 28.10 77.74
N GLU A 1077 -8.57 26.91 78.26
CA GLU A 1077 -8.38 26.54 79.68
C GLU A 1077 -6.93 26.64 80.13
N ALA A 1078 -5.97 26.52 79.19
CA ALA A 1078 -4.55 26.70 79.47
C ALA A 1078 -4.22 28.12 80.01
N LEU A 1079 -5.00 29.16 79.69
CA LEU A 1079 -4.78 30.50 80.27
C LEU A 1079 -4.93 30.53 81.80
N LEU A 1080 -5.72 29.61 82.37
CA LEU A 1080 -5.96 29.57 83.82
C LEU A 1080 -5.12 28.48 84.50
N ALA A 1081 -4.97 27.33 83.85
CA ALA A 1081 -4.42 26.11 84.43
C ALA A 1081 -2.91 25.91 84.20
N ASP A 1082 -2.30 26.61 83.25
CA ASP A 1082 -0.89 26.44 82.94
C ASP A 1082 0.00 27.13 84.00
N PRO A 1083 0.87 26.39 84.71
CA PRO A 1083 1.66 26.94 85.81
C PRO A 1083 2.67 28.00 85.36
N ASP A 1084 3.10 27.97 84.09
CA ASP A 1084 4.09 28.93 83.58
C ASP A 1084 3.51 30.36 83.48
N LEU A 1085 2.19 30.49 83.46
CA LEU A 1085 1.48 31.76 83.33
C LEU A 1085 1.05 32.35 84.68
N GLU A 1086 1.33 31.67 85.81
CA GLU A 1086 0.88 32.07 87.14
C GLU A 1086 1.32 33.51 87.49
N SER A 1087 2.56 33.85 87.14
CA SER A 1087 3.14 35.18 87.37
C SER A 1087 2.43 36.32 86.63
N LEU A 1088 1.63 36.00 85.60
CA LEU A 1088 0.92 36.98 84.77
C LEU A 1088 -0.50 37.30 85.28
N LYS A 1089 -1.08 36.46 86.17
CA LYS A 1089 -2.49 36.56 86.59
C LYS A 1089 -2.87 37.90 87.25
N THR A 1090 -1.90 38.59 87.84
CA THR A 1090 -2.09 39.89 88.51
C THR A 1090 -2.02 41.08 87.54
N LEU A 1091 -1.60 40.85 86.29
CA LEU A 1091 -1.42 41.90 85.30
C LEU A 1091 -2.72 42.15 84.51
N LYS A 1092 -3.11 43.42 84.41
CA LYS A 1092 -4.34 43.85 83.73
C LYS A 1092 -4.47 43.30 82.30
N GLY A 1093 -3.40 43.37 81.50
CA GLY A 1093 -3.42 42.88 80.11
C GLY A 1093 -3.65 41.36 79.98
N PHE A 1094 -3.29 40.58 81.00
CA PHE A 1094 -3.58 39.13 81.03
C PHE A 1094 -5.01 38.87 81.51
N GLN A 1095 -5.52 39.65 82.45
CA GLN A 1095 -6.93 39.61 82.87
C GLN A 1095 -7.88 39.95 81.72
N ASP A 1096 -7.50 40.90 80.86
CA ASP A 1096 -8.27 41.24 79.64
C ASP A 1096 -8.34 40.04 78.65
N LEU A 1097 -7.26 39.26 78.54
CA LEU A 1097 -7.24 38.02 77.74
C LEU A 1097 -8.14 36.93 78.34
N LEU A 1098 -8.10 36.78 79.68
CA LEU A 1098 -8.98 35.86 80.40
C LEU A 1098 -10.45 36.26 80.25
N ASP A 1099 -10.80 37.54 80.37
CA ASP A 1099 -12.16 38.04 80.14
C ASP A 1099 -12.63 37.76 78.70
N LYS A 1100 -11.74 37.92 77.70
CA LYS A 1100 -12.07 37.73 76.28
C LYS A 1100 -12.28 36.26 75.90
N TYR A 1101 -11.43 35.36 76.37
CA TYR A 1101 -11.44 33.97 75.94
C TYR A 1101 -12.10 33.03 76.97
N LEU A 1102 -12.22 33.45 78.23
CA LEU A 1102 -12.66 32.63 79.36
C LEU A 1102 -13.47 33.47 80.40
N PRO A 1103 -14.57 34.12 80.01
CA PRO A 1103 -15.25 35.15 80.81
C PRO A 1103 -15.67 34.74 82.24
N ASP A 1104 -15.87 33.45 82.51
CA ASP A 1104 -16.24 32.93 83.83
C ASP A 1104 -15.05 32.64 84.77
N TRP A 1105 -13.82 33.02 84.39
CA TRP A 1105 -12.60 32.64 85.11
C TRP A 1105 -12.52 33.16 86.55
N ARG A 1106 -13.21 34.26 86.89
CA ARG A 1106 -13.21 34.82 88.27
C ARG A 1106 -13.95 33.96 89.29
N ASN A 1107 -14.78 33.03 88.82
CA ASN A 1107 -15.56 32.10 89.64
C ASN A 1107 -14.92 30.72 89.75
N ARG A 1108 -13.75 30.53 89.13
CA ARG A 1108 -12.95 29.30 89.12
C ARG A 1108 -11.67 29.53 89.92
#